data_AF-A0A7V9UCK2-F1
#
_entry.id   AF-A0A7V9UCK2-F1
#
_cell.length_a   1.000
_cell.length_b   1.000
_cell.length_c   1.000
_cell.angle_alpha   90.00
_cell.angle_beta   90.00
_cell.angle_gamma   90.00
#
_symmetry.space_group_name_H-M   'P 1'
#
loop_
_entity.id
_entity.type
_entity.pdbx_description
1 polymer ?
#
loop_
_entity_poly.entity_id
_entity_poly.type
_entity_poly.pdbx_seq_one_letter_code
_entity_poly.pdbx_strand_id
1 'polypeptide(L)'
;MGVDSVDQGGTGRLGTEGNAASRNDRIAFAKTDISLEARDAAARVLASGWVTTGPEVAEFESEFGAWLGSDHAVAVSSCTASIELALRALRLRPGAKVLTSTMTFCGAVNAIIHAGLRPVLVDVNAGTLMPDAATTAAAARRAGGVDAMVAIHFAGHPAPVEVMAEAADLPLSRVVEDAAHALGTWVGERPVGTISAATCFSFYATKNLPIGEGGMVTTGDPDIAENVRRNRLHGMSRDSWKRYMPGSAWKYQIDSLGLKANMTDVQAAIGRAQLLHFPAWQQRREQLVRRYSELLGEVEGIKTPLSPTSGRHAWHLFVVQIEPEFGRNRDVVMASLAERGVDCSVHFIPVHHHPYYREYLASGTEASFSESGSTADRVFSQVISLPLYPLLADEEVERVCGELASLGKTSRTRRSRQHEGDAPGPVDRAERRSLDSNGSHPDVPSTPYEEVTAGVNRSNGPGVNETPKRAPKRWRARVKGDGDASTGSGPIRQVLIIGGAGYVGSVLVRKLLNRGYVVRVLDALMYGDEGIRDVLGRPGFDVVEADLRSFESVMTAAKHADAIVHLGGLVGDPACALDEKLTLEINLGSTRTLTRAARELGVHRFVFASSCSVYGAGTEIVAEESAVDPVSLYAKTKVESERILFDADKQGGFIPVALRFGSFYGLSPRPRFDLVVNLLAARAIAEGEITILGGDQWRPFLHVEDGAEAIIRCLEVPAELVGHQIFNVGSDEHNYSLGRIGELIAELIPGVRLTYQAQGSEEPNYRVSFEKIRRVLNFSLSRSVWDGVLEIKAAIERGAVSDYHESRYSNYKALATGDAGDSLRRPDGAMTLGDTSSMGDTATSGSVVQSDGILPTDDDNSVVVDEVAVEDEQLSHLP
;
A
#
# COMPACT_ATOMS: atom_id res chain seq x y z
N MET A 1 33.34 32.67 -39.52
CA MET A 1 34.63 31.96 -39.72
C MET A 1 34.65 30.80 -38.75
N GLY A 2 34.63 29.53 -39.15
CA GLY A 2 34.48 28.97 -40.50
C GLY A 2 34.14 27.47 -40.41
N VAL A 3 33.87 26.86 -41.58
CA VAL A 3 33.98 25.43 -41.96
C VAL A 3 34.32 24.35 -40.90
N ASP A 4 33.77 23.13 -40.94
CA ASP A 4 33.20 22.43 -42.11
C ASP A 4 32.10 21.40 -41.77
N SER A 5 31.44 20.87 -42.81
CA SER A 5 30.40 19.83 -42.72
C SER A 5 30.86 18.45 -43.21
N VAL A 6 30.39 17.36 -42.59
CA VAL A 6 30.42 16.00 -43.17
C VAL A 6 29.06 15.32 -42.94
N ASP A 7 28.65 14.49 -43.90
CA ASP A 7 27.32 13.89 -44.07
C ASP A 7 27.41 12.34 -44.13
N GLN A 8 26.25 11.67 -44.08
CA GLN A 8 25.96 10.28 -44.49
C GLN A 8 26.28 9.10 -43.55
N GLY A 9 25.19 8.48 -43.08
CA GLY A 9 24.84 7.14 -43.60
C GLY A 9 24.89 5.96 -42.62
N GLY A 10 23.80 5.18 -42.55
CA GLY A 10 23.79 3.89 -41.84
C GLY A 10 22.41 3.41 -41.39
N THR A 11 21.64 2.74 -42.26
CA THR A 11 20.37 2.10 -41.88
C THR A 11 20.60 0.77 -41.16
N GLY A 12 19.99 0.57 -39.98
CA GLY A 12 20.11 -0.67 -39.20
C GLY A 12 18.86 -1.02 -38.38
N ARG A 13 17.75 -1.39 -39.03
CA ARG A 13 16.58 -1.99 -38.36
C ARG A 13 16.72 -3.52 -38.31
N LEU A 14 16.97 -4.08 -37.13
CA LEU A 14 16.72 -5.45 -36.68
C LEU A 14 17.08 -5.49 -35.18
N GLY A 15 16.31 -6.08 -34.26
CA GLY A 15 15.03 -6.76 -34.45
C GLY A 15 14.74 -7.79 -33.35
N THR A 16 14.76 -7.40 -32.07
CA THR A 16 14.48 -8.29 -30.93
C THR A 16 13.63 -7.60 -29.87
N GLU A 17 12.31 -7.77 -29.96
CA GLU A 17 11.38 -7.39 -28.89
C GLU A 17 11.56 -8.35 -27.70
N GLY A 18 11.78 -7.81 -26.50
CA GLY A 18 12.24 -8.56 -25.32
C GLY A 18 11.48 -8.29 -24.03
N ASN A 19 10.27 -7.71 -24.13
CA ASN A 19 9.33 -7.45 -23.04
C ASN A 19 9.89 -6.68 -21.82
N ALA A 20 10.13 -5.38 -22.00
CA ALA A 20 10.27 -4.41 -20.91
C ALA A 20 8.93 -3.69 -20.63
N ALA A 21 7.84 -4.43 -20.41
CA ALA A 21 6.57 -3.87 -19.99
C ALA A 21 6.68 -3.30 -18.56
N SER A 22 6.77 -1.98 -18.45
CA SER A 22 7.06 -1.26 -17.21
C SER A 22 5.88 -1.20 -16.22
N ARG A 23 6.16 -0.74 -14.99
CA ARG A 23 5.18 -0.58 -13.90
C ARG A 23 4.09 0.47 -14.14
N ASN A 24 4.17 1.26 -15.21
CA ASN A 24 3.11 2.17 -15.65
C ASN A 24 1.84 1.47 -16.17
N ASP A 25 1.83 0.13 -16.28
CA ASP A 25 0.77 -0.63 -16.94
C ASP A 25 -0.22 -1.32 -15.97
N ARG A 26 -0.47 -0.74 -14.77
CA ARG A 26 -1.46 -1.26 -13.79
C ARG A 26 -2.62 -0.29 -13.57
N ILE A 27 -3.83 -0.74 -13.90
CA ILE A 27 -5.09 -0.01 -13.72
C ILE A 27 -5.66 -0.37 -12.35
N ALA A 28 -5.58 0.56 -11.41
CA ALA A 28 -6.08 0.39 -10.05
C ALA A 28 -7.62 0.31 -10.02
N PHE A 29 -8.19 -0.31 -8.98
CA PHE A 29 -9.65 -0.41 -8.86
C PHE A 29 -10.32 0.95 -8.57
N ALA A 30 -9.67 1.77 -7.72
CA ALA A 30 -10.10 3.12 -7.41
C ALA A 30 -8.88 4.00 -7.12
N LYS A 31 -8.86 5.22 -7.66
CA LYS A 31 -7.87 6.25 -7.35
C LYS A 31 -8.58 7.44 -6.72
N THR A 32 -8.21 7.77 -5.49
CA THR A 32 -8.64 8.99 -4.82
C THR A 32 -7.93 10.18 -5.45
N ASP A 33 -8.67 11.19 -5.85
CA ASP A 33 -8.13 12.52 -6.12
C ASP A 33 -8.53 13.47 -4.99
N ILE A 34 -7.61 14.35 -4.60
CA ILE A 34 -7.84 15.44 -3.67
C ILE A 34 -7.38 16.70 -4.39
N SER A 35 -8.30 17.61 -4.72
CA SER A 35 -7.98 18.78 -5.55
C SER A 35 -7.00 19.74 -4.86
N LEU A 36 -6.37 20.65 -5.62
CA LEU A 36 -5.45 21.63 -5.05
C LEU A 36 -6.16 22.55 -4.05
N GLU A 37 -7.37 22.99 -4.38
CA GLU A 37 -8.18 23.85 -3.51
C GLU A 37 -8.53 23.14 -2.18
N ALA A 38 -8.73 21.82 -2.22
CA ALA A 38 -9.00 20.99 -1.04
C ALA A 38 -7.76 20.81 -0.16
N ARG A 39 -6.56 20.66 -0.75
CA ARG A 39 -5.28 20.63 -0.04
C ARG A 39 -5.02 21.97 0.66
N ASP A 40 -5.22 23.07 -0.06
CA ASP A 40 -5.05 24.43 0.48
C ASP A 40 -6.09 24.74 1.56
N ALA A 41 -7.33 24.27 1.40
CA ALA A 41 -8.38 24.43 2.41
C ALA A 41 -8.04 23.66 3.70
N ALA A 42 -7.60 22.41 3.59
CA ALA A 42 -7.10 21.65 4.74
C ALA A 42 -5.91 22.36 5.42
N ALA A 43 -4.95 22.89 4.65
CA ALA A 43 -3.80 23.61 5.17
C ALA A 43 -4.20 24.89 5.94
N ARG A 44 -5.19 25.67 5.44
CA ARG A 44 -5.73 26.83 6.14
C ARG A 44 -6.35 26.46 7.49
N VAL A 45 -7.16 25.39 7.55
CA VAL A 45 -7.77 24.94 8.81
C VAL A 45 -6.71 24.46 9.80
N LEU A 46 -5.73 23.68 9.35
CA LEU A 46 -4.61 23.22 10.19
C LEU A 46 -3.81 24.41 10.77
N ALA A 47 -3.56 25.45 9.96
CA ALA A 47 -2.87 26.66 10.41
C ALA A 47 -3.68 27.51 11.40
N SER A 48 -5.02 27.39 11.42
CA SER A 48 -5.89 28.11 12.38
C SER A 48 -5.82 27.57 13.82
N GLY A 49 -5.35 26.34 14.00
CA GLY A 49 -5.41 25.61 15.27
C GLY A 49 -6.78 25.02 15.64
N TRP A 50 -7.88 25.45 15.00
CA TRP A 50 -9.21 24.86 15.23
C TRP A 50 -9.49 23.70 14.27
N VAL A 51 -9.04 22.50 14.66
CA VAL A 51 -9.06 21.28 13.80
C VAL A 51 -10.21 20.31 14.10
N THR A 52 -11.30 20.80 14.73
CA THR A 52 -12.51 19.99 15.02
C THR A 52 -13.76 20.67 14.46
N THR A 53 -14.98 20.29 14.86
CA THR A 53 -16.21 20.95 14.37
C THR A 53 -16.22 22.44 14.71
N GLY A 54 -16.43 23.28 13.71
CA GLY A 54 -16.45 24.74 13.78
C GLY A 54 -17.14 25.33 12.54
N PRO A 55 -16.68 26.49 12.02
CA PRO A 55 -17.29 27.14 10.87
C PRO A 55 -17.31 26.31 9.58
N GLU A 56 -16.24 25.59 9.23
CA GLU A 56 -16.18 24.88 7.94
C GLU A 56 -17.21 23.75 7.86
N VAL A 57 -17.48 23.05 8.98
CA VAL A 57 -18.58 22.08 9.06
C VAL A 57 -19.95 22.73 8.85
N ALA A 58 -20.18 23.93 9.41
CA ALA A 58 -21.46 24.63 9.26
C ALA A 58 -21.69 25.11 7.82
N GLU A 59 -20.66 25.63 7.16
CA GLU A 59 -20.72 25.99 5.74
C GLU A 59 -20.90 24.75 4.85
N PHE A 60 -20.22 23.63 5.13
CA PHE A 60 -20.39 22.39 4.37
C PHE A 60 -21.79 21.77 4.53
N GLU A 61 -22.41 21.86 5.71
CA GLU A 61 -23.83 21.52 5.90
C GLU A 61 -24.73 22.40 5.01
N SER A 62 -24.49 23.71 4.98
CA SER A 62 -25.28 24.66 4.19
C SER A 62 -25.12 24.44 2.67
N GLU A 63 -23.88 24.35 2.19
CA GLU A 63 -23.55 24.15 0.77
C GLU A 63 -24.05 22.79 0.25
N PHE A 64 -23.90 21.72 1.03
CA PHE A 64 -24.37 20.39 0.62
C PHE A 64 -25.90 20.29 0.63
N GLY A 65 -26.58 20.89 1.63
CA GLY A 65 -28.04 20.97 1.66
C GLY A 65 -28.60 21.74 0.47
N ALA A 66 -28.02 22.91 0.17
CA ALA A 66 -28.39 23.73 -0.98
C ALA A 66 -28.10 23.04 -2.33
N TRP A 67 -26.97 22.33 -2.46
CA TRP A 67 -26.62 21.58 -3.67
C TRP A 67 -27.59 20.41 -3.93
N LEU A 68 -28.06 19.75 -2.88
CA LEU A 68 -28.95 18.59 -2.97
C LEU A 68 -30.44 18.97 -3.07
N GLY A 69 -30.82 20.17 -2.61
CA GLY A 69 -32.22 20.57 -2.44
C GLY A 69 -32.87 19.95 -1.20
N SER A 70 -32.14 19.86 -0.09
CA SER A 70 -32.64 19.33 1.20
C SER A 70 -32.60 20.42 2.27
N ASP A 71 -33.71 20.59 3.01
CA ASP A 71 -33.85 21.65 4.02
C ASP A 71 -32.79 21.57 5.13
N HIS A 72 -32.37 20.35 5.48
CA HIS A 72 -31.36 20.11 6.50
C HIS A 72 -30.31 19.09 6.04
N ALA A 73 -29.04 19.47 6.22
CA ALA A 73 -27.91 18.55 6.25
C ALA A 73 -27.23 18.59 7.64
N VAL A 74 -26.62 17.47 8.05
CA VAL A 74 -25.87 17.33 9.31
C VAL A 74 -24.64 16.44 9.09
N ALA A 75 -23.46 17.01 9.29
CA ALA A 75 -22.18 16.35 8.99
C ALA A 75 -21.72 15.40 10.12
N VAL A 76 -21.25 14.21 9.76
CA VAL A 76 -20.83 13.18 10.72
C VAL A 76 -19.56 12.46 10.28
N SER A 77 -18.97 11.67 11.17
CA SER A 77 -17.68 11.02 10.95
C SER A 77 -17.69 9.90 9.90
N SER A 78 -18.86 9.30 9.59
CA SER A 78 -19.01 8.25 8.57
C SER A 78 -20.48 8.00 8.22
N CYS A 79 -20.78 7.38 7.07
CA CYS A 79 -22.15 6.94 6.75
C CYS A 79 -22.70 5.90 7.75
N THR A 80 -21.84 5.04 8.32
CA THR A 80 -22.22 4.15 9.42
C THR A 80 -22.81 4.94 10.59
N ALA A 81 -22.17 6.06 10.96
CA ALA A 81 -22.71 6.97 11.97
C ALA A 81 -23.95 7.74 11.50
N SER A 82 -24.05 8.11 10.21
CA SER A 82 -25.27 8.69 9.64
C SER A 82 -26.47 7.77 9.85
N ILE A 83 -26.35 6.50 9.45
CA ILE A 83 -27.42 5.49 9.55
C ILE A 83 -27.76 5.22 11.03
N GLU A 84 -26.75 5.09 11.91
CA GLU A 84 -27.00 4.82 13.33
C GLU A 84 -27.72 6.00 14.01
N LEU A 85 -27.29 7.23 13.75
CA LEU A 85 -27.93 8.43 14.32
C LEU A 85 -29.32 8.67 13.74
N ALA A 86 -29.54 8.42 12.45
CA ALA A 86 -30.86 8.47 11.83
C ALA A 86 -31.83 7.44 12.46
N LEU A 87 -31.41 6.18 12.61
CA LEU A 87 -32.21 5.13 13.24
C LEU A 87 -32.52 5.43 14.72
N ARG A 88 -31.57 6.00 15.46
CA ARG A 88 -31.80 6.52 16.83
C ARG A 88 -32.83 7.67 16.82
N ALA A 89 -32.77 8.57 15.84
CA ALA A 89 -33.70 9.70 15.70
C ALA A 89 -35.14 9.27 15.37
N LEU A 90 -35.37 8.10 14.77
CA LEU A 90 -36.71 7.51 14.58
C LEU A 90 -37.41 7.10 15.89
N ARG A 91 -36.70 7.12 17.03
CA ARG A 91 -37.20 6.79 18.38
C ARG A 91 -37.94 5.45 18.44
N LEU A 92 -37.41 4.45 17.72
CA LEU A 92 -37.92 3.08 17.70
C LEU A 92 -37.71 2.40 19.07
N ARG A 93 -38.53 1.38 19.36
CA ARG A 93 -38.38 0.56 20.57
C ARG A 93 -37.11 -0.29 20.48
N PRO A 94 -36.39 -0.55 21.60
CA PRO A 94 -35.29 -1.52 21.60
C PRO A 94 -35.73 -2.88 21.04
N GLY A 95 -34.92 -3.48 20.18
CA GLY A 95 -35.23 -4.74 19.49
C GLY A 95 -36.23 -4.64 18.33
N ALA A 96 -36.71 -3.44 17.99
CA ALA A 96 -37.57 -3.22 16.82
C ALA A 96 -36.89 -3.67 15.51
N LYS A 97 -37.69 -4.16 14.56
CA LYS A 97 -37.21 -4.90 13.38
C LYS A 97 -36.99 -3.96 12.20
N VAL A 98 -35.78 -3.98 11.64
CA VAL A 98 -35.35 -3.07 10.57
C VAL A 98 -34.95 -3.87 9.34
N LEU A 99 -35.67 -3.70 8.22
CA LEU A 99 -35.30 -4.32 6.94
C LEU A 99 -33.97 -3.76 6.41
N THR A 100 -33.11 -4.61 5.84
CA THR A 100 -31.99 -4.16 5.01
C THR A 100 -31.54 -5.25 4.03
N SER A 101 -30.94 -4.85 2.89
CA SER A 101 -30.40 -5.80 1.90
C SER A 101 -29.35 -6.72 2.52
N THR A 102 -29.33 -8.00 2.16
CA THR A 102 -28.18 -8.86 2.48
C THR A 102 -26.97 -8.57 1.58
N MET A 103 -27.19 -7.98 0.41
CA MET A 103 -26.15 -7.45 -0.48
C MET A 103 -25.89 -5.97 -0.12
N THR A 104 -25.13 -5.74 0.95
CA THR A 104 -24.81 -4.39 1.45
C THR A 104 -23.45 -4.36 2.14
N PHE A 105 -22.93 -3.16 2.41
CA PHE A 105 -21.75 -3.00 3.25
C PHE A 105 -22.09 -3.28 4.71
N CYS A 106 -21.21 -4.00 5.41
CA CYS A 106 -21.41 -4.42 6.80
C CYS A 106 -21.68 -3.26 7.79
N GLY A 107 -21.20 -2.05 7.49
CA GLY A 107 -21.49 -0.84 8.27
C GLY A 107 -22.99 -0.54 8.43
N ALA A 108 -23.82 -0.75 7.40
CA ALA A 108 -25.27 -0.51 7.49
C ALA A 108 -25.95 -1.47 8.49
N VAL A 109 -25.48 -2.71 8.57
CA VAL A 109 -25.99 -3.73 9.52
C VAL A 109 -25.50 -3.46 10.94
N ASN A 110 -24.23 -3.08 11.08
CA ASN A 110 -23.68 -2.65 12.38
C ASN A 110 -24.44 -1.44 12.94
N ALA A 111 -24.77 -0.45 12.10
CA ALA A 111 -25.56 0.72 12.51
C ALA A 111 -26.93 0.34 13.10
N ILE A 112 -27.61 -0.66 12.53
CA ILE A 112 -28.88 -1.18 13.07
C ILE A 112 -28.64 -1.83 14.46
N ILE A 113 -27.63 -2.68 14.58
CA ILE A 113 -27.31 -3.40 15.82
C ILE A 113 -26.88 -2.42 16.93
N HIS A 114 -26.02 -1.44 16.62
CA HIS A 114 -25.53 -0.43 17.55
C HIS A 114 -26.62 0.54 18.02
N ALA A 115 -27.62 0.84 17.17
CA ALA A 115 -28.82 1.57 17.56
C ALA A 115 -29.74 0.77 18.53
N GLY A 116 -29.41 -0.48 18.85
CA GLY A 116 -30.19 -1.36 19.71
C GLY A 116 -31.39 -1.99 18.98
N LEU A 117 -31.34 -2.09 17.65
CA LEU A 117 -32.42 -2.58 16.79
C LEU A 117 -32.03 -3.93 16.16
N ARG A 118 -33.02 -4.67 15.63
CA ARG A 118 -32.81 -6.02 15.06
C ARG A 118 -32.83 -5.97 13.52
N PRO A 119 -31.72 -6.25 12.82
CA PRO A 119 -31.71 -6.33 11.36
C PRO A 119 -32.52 -7.53 10.84
N VAL A 120 -33.29 -7.30 9.77
CA VAL A 120 -34.04 -8.31 9.02
C VAL A 120 -33.51 -8.31 7.58
N LEU A 121 -32.75 -9.35 7.21
CA LEU A 121 -32.10 -9.41 5.92
C LEU A 121 -33.07 -9.71 4.77
N VAL A 122 -32.99 -8.90 3.72
CA VAL A 122 -33.79 -9.00 2.49
C VAL A 122 -32.92 -9.55 1.36
N ASP A 123 -33.46 -10.50 0.58
CA ASP A 123 -32.80 -11.02 -0.63
C ASP A 123 -32.92 -10.03 -1.80
N VAL A 124 -32.09 -10.19 -2.82
CA VAL A 124 -32.01 -9.26 -3.96
C VAL A 124 -32.66 -9.81 -5.22
N ASN A 125 -33.11 -8.92 -6.09
CA ASN A 125 -33.47 -9.24 -7.46
C ASN A 125 -32.20 -9.55 -8.28
N ALA A 126 -32.23 -10.62 -9.06
CA ALA A 126 -31.08 -11.06 -9.86
C ALA A 126 -30.63 -10.07 -10.94
N GLY A 127 -31.57 -9.29 -11.49
CA GLY A 127 -31.29 -8.31 -12.52
C GLY A 127 -30.69 -7.02 -11.96
N THR A 128 -31.15 -6.56 -10.81
CA THR A 128 -30.84 -5.21 -10.27
C THR A 128 -29.82 -5.22 -9.12
N LEU A 129 -29.56 -6.40 -8.53
CA LEU A 129 -28.71 -6.60 -7.34
C LEU A 129 -29.18 -5.84 -6.07
N MET A 130 -30.42 -5.34 -6.06
CA MET A 130 -31.09 -4.71 -4.92
C MET A 130 -32.36 -5.49 -4.56
N PRO A 131 -32.90 -5.33 -3.34
CA PRO A 131 -34.25 -5.76 -3.03
C PRO A 131 -35.29 -5.15 -3.99
N ASP A 132 -36.42 -5.84 -4.14
CA ASP A 132 -37.60 -5.34 -4.86
C ASP A 132 -38.86 -5.51 -3.99
N ALA A 133 -40.04 -5.14 -4.51
CA ALA A 133 -41.30 -5.31 -3.80
C ALA A 133 -41.57 -6.75 -3.33
N ALA A 134 -41.22 -7.75 -4.15
CA ALA A 134 -41.48 -9.16 -3.84
C ALA A 134 -40.53 -9.69 -2.77
N THR A 135 -39.23 -9.41 -2.87
CA THR A 135 -38.27 -9.84 -1.84
C THR A 135 -38.48 -9.08 -0.52
N THR A 136 -38.82 -7.80 -0.59
CA THR A 136 -39.12 -6.95 0.57
C THR A 136 -40.38 -7.42 1.31
N ALA A 137 -41.50 -7.61 0.61
CA ALA A 137 -42.73 -8.13 1.21
C ALA A 137 -42.55 -9.56 1.75
N ALA A 138 -41.72 -10.39 1.12
CA ALA A 138 -41.40 -11.72 1.63
C ALA A 138 -40.60 -11.65 2.94
N ALA A 139 -39.61 -10.76 3.05
CA ALA A 139 -38.82 -10.56 4.26
C ALA A 139 -39.67 -9.97 5.41
N ALA A 140 -40.52 -8.97 5.12
CA ALA A 140 -41.45 -8.38 6.08
C ALA A 140 -42.45 -9.43 6.63
N ARG A 141 -43.06 -10.24 5.76
CA ARG A 141 -43.94 -11.35 6.19
C ARG A 141 -43.20 -12.41 6.99
N ARG A 142 -41.97 -12.79 6.60
CA ARG A 142 -41.15 -13.76 7.35
C ARG A 142 -40.81 -13.27 8.76
N ALA A 143 -40.67 -11.95 8.93
CA ALA A 143 -40.47 -11.31 10.24
C ALA A 143 -41.77 -11.05 11.02
N GLY A 144 -42.95 -11.36 10.47
CA GLY A 144 -44.24 -11.06 11.11
C GLY A 144 -44.55 -9.57 11.21
N GLY A 145 -44.06 -8.77 10.25
CA GLY A 145 -44.08 -7.31 10.29
C GLY A 145 -42.72 -6.71 10.69
N VAL A 146 -42.54 -5.43 10.41
CA VAL A 146 -41.31 -4.66 10.66
C VAL A 146 -41.62 -3.23 11.11
N ASP A 147 -40.70 -2.58 11.83
CA ASP A 147 -40.89 -1.23 12.36
C ASP A 147 -40.21 -0.15 11.48
N ALA A 148 -39.21 -0.50 10.67
CA ALA A 148 -38.46 0.41 9.78
C ALA A 148 -37.67 -0.31 8.65
N MET A 149 -37.03 0.46 7.76
CA MET A 149 -36.18 -0.03 6.67
C MET A 149 -34.93 0.84 6.45
N VAL A 150 -33.77 0.22 6.19
CA VAL A 150 -32.57 0.82 5.61
C VAL A 150 -32.45 0.39 4.14
N ALA A 151 -32.82 1.28 3.21
CA ALA A 151 -32.86 1.01 1.77
C ALA A 151 -31.54 1.43 1.09
N ILE A 152 -30.85 0.49 0.43
CA ILE A 152 -29.55 0.76 -0.22
C ILE A 152 -29.68 1.09 -1.70
N HIS A 153 -29.03 2.17 -2.11
CA HIS A 153 -28.85 2.56 -3.51
C HIS A 153 -27.61 1.89 -4.09
N PHE A 154 -27.67 0.56 -4.29
CA PHE A 154 -26.51 -0.26 -4.64
C PHE A 154 -25.82 0.22 -5.92
N ALA A 155 -24.48 0.20 -5.92
CA ALA A 155 -23.58 0.82 -6.92
C ALA A 155 -23.79 2.32 -7.20
N GLY A 156 -24.88 2.94 -6.72
CA GLY A 156 -25.36 4.26 -7.11
C GLY A 156 -26.61 4.24 -8.00
N HIS A 157 -27.28 3.10 -8.19
CA HIS A 157 -28.56 3.02 -8.89
C HIS A 157 -29.70 3.68 -8.08
N PRO A 158 -30.74 4.20 -8.75
CA PRO A 158 -31.93 4.73 -8.08
C PRO A 158 -32.83 3.59 -7.57
N ALA A 159 -32.73 3.25 -6.28
CA ALA A 159 -33.52 2.20 -5.64
C ALA A 159 -35.04 2.52 -5.64
N PRO A 160 -35.93 1.51 -5.69
CA PRO A 160 -37.38 1.71 -5.71
C PRO A 160 -37.94 1.95 -4.30
N VAL A 161 -37.44 2.98 -3.59
CA VAL A 161 -37.63 3.19 -2.15
C VAL A 161 -39.12 3.23 -1.74
N GLU A 162 -39.94 4.02 -2.43
CA GLU A 162 -41.39 4.14 -2.18
C GLU A 162 -42.11 2.80 -2.33
N VAL A 163 -41.79 2.04 -3.37
CA VAL A 163 -42.41 0.75 -3.68
C VAL A 163 -41.96 -0.34 -2.70
N MET A 164 -40.71 -0.30 -2.22
CA MET A 164 -40.24 -1.18 -1.14
C MET A 164 -40.90 -0.85 0.21
N ALA A 165 -41.13 0.44 0.50
CA ALA A 165 -41.79 0.89 1.72
C ALA A 165 -43.27 0.45 1.73
N GLU A 166 -44.00 0.67 0.64
CA GLU A 166 -45.37 0.16 0.44
C GLU A 166 -45.43 -1.37 0.58
N ALA A 167 -44.51 -2.10 -0.06
CA ALA A 167 -44.42 -3.56 0.04
C ALA A 167 -44.07 -4.09 1.44
N ALA A 168 -43.58 -3.23 2.34
CA ALA A 168 -43.27 -3.54 3.74
C ALA A 168 -44.36 -3.08 4.74
N ASP A 169 -45.42 -2.41 4.27
CA ASP A 169 -46.40 -1.68 5.10
C ASP A 169 -45.73 -0.57 5.96
N LEU A 170 -44.77 0.15 5.38
CA LEU A 170 -44.02 1.23 6.02
C LEU A 170 -44.28 2.59 5.32
N PRO A 171 -44.55 3.67 6.08
CA PRO A 171 -44.47 5.03 5.53
C PRO A 171 -43.00 5.45 5.35
N LEU A 172 -42.74 6.41 4.45
CA LEU A 172 -41.38 6.95 4.21
C LEU A 172 -40.73 7.55 5.49
N SER A 173 -41.53 8.00 6.46
CA SER A 173 -41.07 8.42 7.80
C SER A 173 -40.53 7.28 8.69
N ARG A 174 -40.53 6.04 8.18
CA ARG A 174 -39.85 4.85 8.77
C ARG A 174 -38.73 4.31 7.89
N VAL A 175 -38.30 5.04 6.86
CA VAL A 175 -37.24 4.65 5.94
C VAL A 175 -35.99 5.53 6.15
N VAL A 176 -34.82 4.89 6.11
CA VAL A 176 -33.51 5.54 6.01
C VAL A 176 -32.87 5.09 4.70
N GLU A 177 -32.46 6.03 3.84
CA GLU A 177 -31.76 5.72 2.59
C GLU A 177 -30.25 5.60 2.84
N ASP A 178 -29.65 4.43 2.59
CA ASP A 178 -28.20 4.28 2.46
C ASP A 178 -27.79 4.72 1.05
N ALA A 179 -27.39 5.99 0.99
CA ALA A 179 -26.89 6.67 -0.20
C ALA A 179 -25.36 6.77 -0.21
N ALA A 180 -24.63 5.88 0.50
CA ALA A 180 -23.17 5.85 0.50
C ALA A 180 -22.54 5.72 -0.90
N HIS A 181 -23.31 5.23 -1.88
CA HIS A 181 -22.91 5.07 -3.28
C HIS A 181 -23.65 6.03 -4.24
N ALA A 182 -24.55 6.87 -3.73
CA ALA A 182 -25.63 7.50 -4.51
C ALA A 182 -25.69 9.03 -4.44
N LEU A 183 -24.62 9.68 -3.96
CA LEU A 183 -24.42 11.10 -4.22
C LEU A 183 -24.38 11.32 -5.74
N GLY A 184 -25.36 12.06 -6.27
CA GLY A 184 -25.55 12.27 -7.71
C GLY A 184 -26.62 11.39 -8.36
N THR A 185 -27.27 10.48 -7.63
CA THR A 185 -28.38 9.62 -8.11
C THR A 185 -29.72 10.37 -8.09
N TRP A 186 -30.58 10.09 -9.07
CA TRP A 186 -31.94 10.65 -9.19
C TRP A 186 -32.94 9.53 -9.41
N VAL A 187 -34.06 9.54 -8.67
CA VAL A 187 -35.22 8.65 -8.85
C VAL A 187 -36.29 9.42 -9.63
N GLY A 188 -36.46 9.09 -10.91
CA GLY A 188 -37.16 9.95 -11.86
C GLY A 188 -36.50 11.34 -11.93
N GLU A 189 -37.29 12.37 -11.61
CA GLU A 189 -36.86 13.78 -11.58
C GLU A 189 -36.53 14.30 -10.16
N ARG A 190 -36.42 13.42 -9.15
CA ARG A 190 -36.04 13.79 -7.77
C ARG A 190 -34.63 13.30 -7.43
N PRO A 191 -33.75 14.11 -6.81
CA PRO A 191 -32.47 13.63 -6.30
C PRO A 191 -32.67 12.73 -5.07
N VAL A 192 -31.84 11.69 -4.94
CA VAL A 192 -31.74 10.87 -3.70
C VAL A 192 -31.28 11.79 -2.57
N GLY A 193 -32.01 11.83 -1.45
CA GLY A 193 -31.80 12.84 -0.40
C GLY A 193 -33.05 13.50 0.18
N THR A 194 -34.21 13.35 -0.48
CA THR A 194 -35.32 14.31 -0.34
C THR A 194 -36.68 13.73 0.04
N ILE A 195 -36.81 12.40 0.20
CA ILE A 195 -38.13 11.74 0.33
C ILE A 195 -38.32 10.88 1.59
N SER A 196 -37.28 10.23 2.11
CA SER A 196 -37.37 9.41 3.33
C SER A 196 -37.11 10.21 4.60
N ALA A 197 -37.34 9.60 5.78
CA ALA A 197 -37.08 10.21 7.09
C ALA A 197 -35.64 10.75 7.22
N ALA A 198 -34.68 10.05 6.63
CA ALA A 198 -33.29 10.50 6.50
C ALA A 198 -32.61 9.82 5.30
N THR A 199 -31.69 10.54 4.65
CA THR A 199 -30.75 9.97 3.66
C THR A 199 -29.31 10.14 4.13
N CYS A 200 -28.54 9.05 4.06
CA CYS A 200 -27.23 8.91 4.65
C CYS A 200 -26.16 8.79 3.56
N PHE A 201 -25.24 9.77 3.48
CA PHE A 201 -24.16 9.80 2.50
C PHE A 201 -22.81 9.41 3.10
N SER A 202 -21.90 8.91 2.25
CA SER A 202 -20.51 8.59 2.60
C SER A 202 -19.54 9.44 1.80
N PHE A 203 -18.51 9.94 2.48
CA PHE A 203 -17.39 10.69 1.91
C PHE A 203 -16.06 9.96 2.12
N TYR A 204 -16.11 8.64 2.32
CA TYR A 204 -14.93 7.79 2.44
C TYR A 204 -14.03 7.89 1.19
N ALA A 205 -12.73 7.64 1.33
CA ALA A 205 -11.70 7.89 0.33
C ALA A 205 -11.96 7.33 -1.09
N THR A 206 -12.81 6.32 -1.27
CA THR A 206 -13.17 5.77 -2.60
C THR A 206 -14.47 6.32 -3.19
N LYS A 207 -15.24 7.13 -2.45
CA LYS A 207 -16.56 7.64 -2.87
C LYS A 207 -16.46 8.75 -3.91
N ASN A 208 -17.60 9.10 -4.51
CA ASN A 208 -17.67 10.10 -5.58
C ASN A 208 -17.33 11.53 -5.10
N LEU A 209 -17.39 11.78 -3.79
CA LEU A 209 -16.86 12.97 -3.12
C LEU A 209 -15.97 12.50 -1.95
N PRO A 210 -14.68 12.20 -2.18
CA PRO A 210 -13.84 11.49 -1.21
C PRO A 210 -13.06 12.47 -0.32
N ILE A 211 -13.43 12.61 0.96
CA ILE A 211 -12.77 13.55 1.91
C ILE A 211 -11.82 12.82 2.89
N GLY A 212 -11.41 11.60 2.53
CA GLY A 212 -10.72 10.66 3.41
C GLY A 212 -11.72 9.85 4.24
N GLU A 213 -12.31 10.47 5.26
CA GLU A 213 -13.35 9.90 6.11
C GLU A 213 -14.49 10.90 6.30
N GLY A 214 -15.73 10.44 6.34
CA GLY A 214 -16.89 11.32 6.59
C GLY A 214 -18.24 10.76 6.12
N GLY A 215 -19.29 11.45 6.52
CA GLY A 215 -20.65 11.25 6.03
C GLY A 215 -21.56 12.45 6.30
N MET A 216 -22.76 12.38 5.75
CA MET A 216 -23.83 13.38 5.97
C MET A 216 -25.13 12.65 6.30
N VAL A 217 -25.98 13.26 7.11
CA VAL A 217 -27.43 12.96 7.15
C VAL A 217 -28.15 14.13 6.50
N THR A 218 -29.10 13.85 5.63
CA THR A 218 -30.03 14.85 5.06
C THR A 218 -31.47 14.47 5.33
N THR A 219 -32.34 15.46 5.54
CA THR A 219 -33.75 15.25 5.90
C THR A 219 -34.56 16.55 5.75
N GLY A 220 -35.86 16.43 5.50
CA GLY A 220 -36.83 17.52 5.64
C GLY A 220 -37.43 17.64 7.05
N ASP A 221 -37.04 16.78 7.99
CA ASP A 221 -37.55 16.76 9.37
C ASP A 221 -36.58 17.51 10.33
N PRO A 222 -36.97 18.68 10.90
CA PRO A 222 -36.13 19.45 11.81
C PRO A 222 -35.85 18.73 13.13
N ASP A 223 -36.77 17.88 13.59
CA ASP A 223 -36.66 17.12 14.83
C ASP A 223 -35.64 15.98 14.67
N ILE A 224 -35.55 15.38 13.47
CA ILE A 224 -34.48 14.44 13.11
C ILE A 224 -33.14 15.18 12.98
N ALA A 225 -33.09 16.30 12.24
CA ALA A 225 -31.85 17.06 12.05
C ALA A 225 -31.24 17.52 13.39
N GLU A 226 -32.05 18.08 14.30
CA GLU A 226 -31.58 18.52 15.61
C GLU A 226 -31.25 17.35 16.55
N ASN A 227 -31.94 16.21 16.44
CA ASN A 227 -31.54 14.99 17.14
C ASN A 227 -30.15 14.52 16.70
N VAL A 228 -29.86 14.51 15.40
CA VAL A 228 -28.55 14.11 14.87
C VAL A 228 -27.47 15.13 15.26
N ARG A 229 -27.69 16.45 15.15
CA ARG A 229 -26.71 17.49 15.52
C ARG A 229 -26.26 17.39 16.98
N ARG A 230 -27.19 17.08 17.89
CA ARG A 230 -26.92 16.86 19.31
C ARG A 230 -26.29 15.48 19.58
N ASN A 231 -26.80 14.42 18.97
CA ASN A 231 -26.31 13.06 19.23
C ASN A 231 -25.00 12.70 18.50
N ARG A 232 -24.51 13.47 17.53
CA ARG A 232 -23.10 13.36 17.04
C ARG A 232 -22.06 13.86 18.05
N LEU A 233 -22.49 14.60 19.08
CA LEU A 233 -21.65 15.23 20.10
C LEU A 233 -22.17 14.92 21.52
N HIS A 234 -22.17 13.63 21.87
CA HIS A 234 -22.51 13.07 23.19
C HIS A 234 -23.93 13.36 23.70
N GLY A 235 -24.80 14.00 22.91
CA GLY A 235 -26.12 14.45 23.36
C GLY A 235 -26.08 15.77 24.16
N MET A 236 -25.02 16.57 24.00
CA MET A 236 -24.89 17.87 24.68
C MET A 236 -25.97 18.87 24.21
N SER A 237 -26.60 19.56 25.16
CA SER A 237 -27.64 20.58 24.89
C SER A 237 -27.15 21.88 24.27
N ARG A 238 -25.82 22.05 24.11
CA ARG A 238 -25.18 23.20 23.44
C ARG A 238 -23.94 22.74 22.68
N ASP A 239 -23.76 23.27 21.48
CA ASP A 239 -22.61 22.98 20.60
C ASP A 239 -21.27 23.30 21.29
N SER A 240 -20.31 22.38 21.15
CA SER A 240 -18.94 22.52 21.66
C SER A 240 -18.19 23.75 21.14
N TRP A 241 -18.29 24.12 19.86
CA TRP A 241 -17.55 25.29 19.33
C TRP A 241 -18.03 26.57 20.00
N LYS A 242 -19.36 26.74 20.08
CA LYS A 242 -20.00 27.92 20.69
C LYS A 242 -19.62 28.10 22.16
N ARG A 243 -19.18 27.06 22.89
CA ARG A 243 -18.70 27.18 24.29
C ARG A 243 -17.38 27.96 24.44
N TYR A 244 -16.56 28.09 23.39
CA TYR A 244 -15.26 28.77 23.45
C TYR A 244 -15.27 30.18 22.84
N MET A 245 -16.42 30.65 22.36
CA MET A 245 -16.59 32.01 21.85
C MET A 245 -16.78 33.03 22.99
N PRO A 246 -16.37 34.30 22.83
CA PRO A 246 -16.57 35.33 23.85
C PRO A 246 -18.04 35.47 24.28
N GLY A 247 -18.27 35.59 25.59
CA GLY A 247 -19.62 35.72 26.18
C GLY A 247 -20.37 34.39 26.43
N SER A 248 -19.81 33.24 26.04
CA SER A 248 -20.47 31.94 26.24
C SER A 248 -20.30 31.35 27.64
N ALA A 249 -21.35 30.69 28.13
CA ALA A 249 -21.35 29.99 29.41
C ALA A 249 -20.81 28.56 29.27
N TRP A 250 -19.93 28.15 30.19
CA TRP A 250 -19.36 26.80 30.25
C TRP A 250 -20.39 25.69 30.54
N LYS A 251 -21.55 26.04 31.11
CA LYS A 251 -22.60 25.11 31.52
C LYS A 251 -23.36 24.56 30.30
N TYR A 252 -23.42 23.23 30.23
CA TYR A 252 -24.26 22.45 29.31
C TYR A 252 -24.90 21.27 30.06
N GLN A 253 -25.89 20.62 29.44
CA GLN A 253 -26.52 19.39 29.94
C GLN A 253 -26.34 18.27 28.91
N ILE A 254 -26.58 17.02 29.32
CA ILE A 254 -26.69 15.86 28.41
C ILE A 254 -28.17 15.48 28.37
N ASP A 255 -28.82 15.70 27.24
CA ASP A 255 -30.27 15.47 27.09
C ASP A 255 -30.58 14.05 26.62
N SER A 256 -29.61 13.39 25.99
CA SER A 256 -29.75 12.08 25.35
C SER A 256 -28.41 11.33 25.29
N LEU A 257 -28.45 10.01 25.12
CA LEU A 257 -27.25 9.18 24.99
C LEU A 257 -26.68 9.24 23.56
N GLY A 258 -25.89 10.27 23.28
CA GLY A 258 -25.22 10.48 22.00
C GLY A 258 -23.88 9.75 21.84
N LEU A 259 -23.35 9.80 20.63
CA LEU A 259 -22.07 9.24 20.18
C LEU A 259 -20.99 10.34 20.11
N LYS A 260 -19.73 9.95 19.87
CA LYS A 260 -18.68 10.84 19.38
C LYS A 260 -18.49 10.62 17.88
N ALA A 261 -19.28 11.32 17.07
CA ALA A 261 -19.42 11.04 15.65
C ALA A 261 -19.50 12.32 14.78
N ASN A 262 -18.89 13.41 15.23
CA ASN A 262 -18.83 14.67 14.50
C ASN A 262 -17.76 14.67 13.40
N MET A 263 -18.01 15.41 12.31
CA MET A 263 -17.00 15.77 11.31
C MET A 263 -16.08 16.89 11.84
N THR A 264 -14.84 16.96 11.39
CA THR A 264 -13.92 18.08 11.66
C THR A 264 -13.96 19.14 10.57
N ASP A 265 -13.57 20.38 10.90
CA ASP A 265 -13.43 21.44 9.90
C ASP A 265 -12.38 21.10 8.82
N VAL A 266 -11.39 20.27 9.13
CA VAL A 266 -10.41 19.78 8.13
C VAL A 266 -11.10 18.89 7.09
N GLN A 267 -11.97 17.98 7.52
CA GLN A 267 -12.76 17.13 6.61
C GLN A 267 -13.77 17.96 5.82
N ALA A 268 -14.46 18.90 6.48
CA ALA A 268 -15.44 19.76 5.85
C ALA A 268 -14.82 20.68 4.79
N ALA A 269 -13.70 21.33 5.08
CA ALA A 269 -12.98 22.20 4.14
C ALA A 269 -12.55 21.45 2.85
N ILE A 270 -12.14 20.18 2.97
CA ILE A 270 -11.90 19.28 1.82
C ILE A 270 -13.22 19.01 1.07
N GLY A 271 -14.31 18.71 1.80
CA GLY A 271 -15.63 18.46 1.24
C GLY A 271 -16.19 19.62 0.42
N ARG A 272 -16.14 20.85 0.97
CA ARG A 272 -16.55 22.09 0.29
C ARG A 272 -15.81 22.29 -1.02
N ALA A 273 -14.48 22.25 -0.97
CA ALA A 273 -13.63 22.43 -2.14
C ALA A 273 -13.88 21.39 -3.24
N GLN A 274 -14.13 20.12 -2.88
CA GLN A 274 -14.42 19.07 -3.85
C GLN A 274 -15.87 19.06 -4.36
N LEU A 275 -16.83 19.63 -3.61
CA LEU A 275 -18.23 19.73 -4.06
C LEU A 275 -18.35 20.59 -5.32
N LEU A 276 -17.44 21.55 -5.50
CA LEU A 276 -17.26 22.35 -6.72
C LEU A 276 -16.89 21.49 -7.96
N HIS A 277 -16.04 20.48 -7.76
CA HIS A 277 -15.55 19.58 -8.83
C HIS A 277 -16.51 18.42 -9.13
N PHE A 278 -17.35 18.05 -8.16
CA PHE A 278 -18.25 16.89 -8.25
C PHE A 278 -19.10 16.82 -9.55
N PRO A 279 -19.70 17.91 -10.08
CA PRO A 279 -20.49 17.84 -11.31
C PRO A 279 -19.68 17.35 -12.53
N ALA A 280 -18.42 17.79 -12.65
CA ALA A 280 -17.53 17.34 -13.73
C ALA A 280 -17.10 15.87 -13.51
N TRP A 281 -16.85 15.47 -12.27
CA TRP A 281 -16.54 14.08 -11.92
C TRP A 281 -17.70 13.11 -12.21
N GLN A 282 -18.95 13.51 -11.94
CA GLN A 282 -20.15 12.77 -12.34
C GLN A 282 -20.24 12.64 -13.88
N GLN A 283 -20.04 13.74 -14.61
CA GLN A 283 -20.06 13.72 -16.08
C GLN A 283 -18.97 12.80 -16.66
N ARG A 284 -17.75 12.82 -16.10
CA ARG A 284 -16.65 11.95 -16.53
C ARG A 284 -16.94 10.48 -16.24
N ARG A 285 -17.54 10.14 -15.08
CA ARG A 285 -18.02 8.78 -14.79
C ARG A 285 -19.07 8.32 -15.80
N GLU A 286 -19.99 9.18 -16.21
CA GLU A 286 -20.98 8.87 -17.26
C GLU A 286 -20.36 8.63 -18.65
N GLN A 287 -19.28 9.33 -19.01
CA GLN A 287 -18.53 9.08 -20.26
C GLN A 287 -17.86 7.70 -20.23
N LEU A 288 -17.10 7.42 -19.16
CA LEU A 288 -16.41 6.14 -18.95
C LEU A 288 -17.38 4.95 -19.00
N VAL A 289 -18.55 5.07 -18.36
CA VAL A 289 -19.57 4.02 -18.36
C VAL A 289 -20.21 3.79 -19.73
N ARG A 290 -20.38 4.83 -20.56
CA ARG A 290 -20.80 4.64 -21.97
C ARG A 290 -19.78 3.82 -22.73
N ARG A 291 -18.48 4.14 -22.61
CA ARG A 291 -17.39 3.38 -23.23
C ARG A 291 -17.36 1.92 -22.77
N TYR A 292 -17.48 1.67 -21.45
CA TYR A 292 -17.62 0.32 -20.91
C TYR A 292 -18.83 -0.44 -21.50
N SER A 293 -19.97 0.24 -21.65
CA SER A 293 -21.22 -0.35 -22.13
C SER A 293 -21.19 -0.68 -23.62
N GLU A 294 -20.56 0.18 -24.44
CA GLU A 294 -20.27 -0.07 -25.85
C GLU A 294 -19.38 -1.31 -26.04
N LEU A 295 -18.29 -1.41 -25.28
CA LEU A 295 -17.25 -2.43 -25.47
C LEU A 295 -17.60 -3.79 -24.84
N LEU A 296 -18.39 -3.82 -23.77
CA LEU A 296 -18.79 -5.06 -23.09
C LEU A 296 -20.18 -5.57 -23.52
N GLY A 297 -21.00 -4.74 -24.17
CA GLY A 297 -22.34 -5.12 -24.61
C GLY A 297 -22.39 -6.25 -25.65
N GLU A 298 -21.29 -6.47 -26.38
CA GLU A 298 -21.16 -7.58 -27.35
C GLU A 298 -20.50 -8.85 -26.77
N VAL A 299 -20.07 -8.84 -25.49
CA VAL A 299 -19.30 -9.96 -24.90
C VAL A 299 -20.22 -11.01 -24.27
N GLU A 300 -20.29 -12.19 -24.89
CA GLU A 300 -21.13 -13.32 -24.45
C GLU A 300 -20.88 -13.69 -22.97
N GLY A 301 -21.94 -13.59 -22.16
CA GLY A 301 -21.92 -13.91 -20.73
C GLY A 301 -21.43 -12.80 -19.80
N ILE A 302 -21.24 -11.57 -20.29
CA ILE A 302 -21.10 -10.36 -19.45
C ILE A 302 -22.42 -9.61 -19.42
N LYS A 303 -22.81 -9.12 -18.23
CA LYS A 303 -24.09 -8.46 -18.02
C LYS A 303 -24.03 -7.36 -16.97
N THR A 304 -24.39 -6.14 -17.34
CA THR A 304 -24.59 -5.03 -16.40
C THR A 304 -25.91 -5.20 -15.63
N PRO A 305 -25.97 -4.83 -14.33
CA PRO A 305 -27.24 -4.75 -13.61
C PRO A 305 -28.24 -3.80 -14.28
N LEU A 306 -29.52 -4.16 -14.18
CA LEU A 306 -30.64 -3.36 -14.64
C LEU A 306 -30.96 -2.26 -13.61
N SER A 307 -31.27 -1.06 -14.06
CA SER A 307 -31.82 -0.03 -13.16
C SER A 307 -33.23 -0.43 -12.72
N PRO A 308 -33.53 -0.49 -11.41
CA PRO A 308 -34.86 -0.88 -10.93
C PRO A 308 -35.91 0.23 -11.11
N THR A 309 -35.48 1.47 -11.29
CA THR A 309 -36.32 2.63 -11.61
C THR A 309 -35.69 3.50 -12.70
N SER A 310 -36.49 4.39 -13.27
CA SER A 310 -36.02 5.47 -14.14
C SER A 310 -35.29 6.56 -13.35
N GLY A 311 -34.42 7.31 -14.00
CA GLY A 311 -33.67 8.42 -13.41
C GLY A 311 -32.19 8.37 -13.75
N ARG A 312 -31.33 8.92 -12.89
CA ARG A 312 -29.87 9.01 -13.09
C ARG A 312 -29.12 8.16 -12.07
N HIS A 313 -28.12 7.42 -12.53
CA HIS A 313 -27.21 6.63 -11.71
C HIS A 313 -25.96 7.45 -11.36
N ALA A 314 -25.51 7.44 -10.10
CA ALA A 314 -24.29 8.14 -9.66
C ALA A 314 -22.97 7.50 -10.16
N TRP A 315 -23.03 6.34 -10.82
CA TRP A 315 -21.88 5.57 -11.31
C TRP A 315 -20.70 5.53 -10.32
N HIS A 316 -20.96 5.16 -9.06
CA HIS A 316 -19.90 4.99 -8.06
C HIS A 316 -19.09 3.72 -8.33
N LEU A 317 -19.77 2.64 -8.71
CA LEU A 317 -19.17 1.38 -9.16
C LEU A 317 -19.68 1.05 -10.57
N PHE A 318 -18.80 0.60 -11.46
CA PHE A 318 -19.24 -0.15 -12.65
C PHE A 318 -19.26 -1.64 -12.31
N VAL A 319 -20.46 -2.23 -12.25
CA VAL A 319 -20.67 -3.61 -11.84
C VAL A 319 -21.09 -4.46 -13.03
N VAL A 320 -20.53 -5.66 -13.15
CA VAL A 320 -20.93 -6.67 -14.14
C VAL A 320 -21.14 -8.02 -13.46
N GLN A 321 -22.00 -8.85 -14.03
CA GLN A 321 -22.16 -10.26 -13.70
C GLN A 321 -21.49 -11.13 -14.78
N ILE A 322 -20.71 -12.11 -14.35
CA ILE A 322 -20.16 -13.17 -15.19
C ILE A 322 -21.15 -14.35 -15.18
N GLU A 323 -21.89 -14.53 -16.26
CA GLU A 323 -22.84 -15.63 -16.44
C GLU A 323 -22.14 -16.90 -16.99
N PRO A 324 -22.67 -18.12 -16.78
CA PRO A 324 -22.03 -19.38 -17.22
C PRO A 324 -21.65 -19.44 -18.71
N GLU A 325 -22.34 -18.66 -19.53
CA GLU A 325 -22.11 -18.40 -20.95
C GLU A 325 -20.70 -17.85 -21.21
N PHE A 326 -20.13 -17.07 -20.29
CA PHE A 326 -18.76 -16.58 -20.37
C PHE A 326 -17.71 -17.70 -20.27
N GLY A 327 -18.05 -18.82 -19.63
CA GLY A 327 -17.24 -20.04 -19.59
C GLY A 327 -16.08 -20.06 -18.59
N ARG A 328 -15.93 -19.04 -17.74
CA ARG A 328 -15.04 -19.05 -16.57
C ARG A 328 -15.80 -18.60 -15.33
N ASN A 329 -15.42 -19.12 -14.16
CA ASN A 329 -15.92 -18.63 -12.88
C ASN A 329 -15.33 -17.25 -12.55
N ARG A 330 -16.13 -16.40 -11.90
CA ARG A 330 -15.80 -15.03 -11.48
C ARG A 330 -14.42 -14.90 -10.81
N ASP A 331 -14.08 -15.77 -9.86
CA ASP A 331 -12.81 -15.69 -9.14
C ASP A 331 -11.61 -15.96 -10.06
N VAL A 332 -11.77 -16.84 -11.04
CA VAL A 332 -10.75 -17.13 -12.07
C VAL A 332 -10.61 -15.94 -13.03
N VAL A 333 -11.70 -15.25 -13.36
CA VAL A 333 -11.67 -14.02 -14.17
C VAL A 333 -10.94 -12.90 -13.43
N MET A 334 -11.29 -12.63 -12.17
CA MET A 334 -10.60 -11.62 -11.34
C MET A 334 -9.13 -11.93 -11.14
N ALA A 335 -8.76 -13.19 -10.87
CA ALA A 335 -7.36 -13.59 -10.76
C ALA A 335 -6.60 -13.38 -12.09
N SER A 336 -7.23 -13.70 -13.22
CA SER A 336 -6.64 -13.49 -14.54
C SER A 336 -6.47 -12.00 -14.87
N LEU A 337 -7.44 -11.15 -14.52
CA LEU A 337 -7.36 -9.69 -14.68
C LEU A 337 -6.25 -9.08 -13.80
N ALA A 338 -6.11 -9.53 -12.56
CA ALA A 338 -5.02 -9.10 -11.68
C ALA A 338 -3.63 -9.54 -12.21
N GLU A 339 -3.51 -10.75 -12.79
CA GLU A 339 -2.30 -11.18 -13.52
C GLU A 339 -2.01 -10.33 -14.78
N ARG A 340 -3.02 -9.62 -15.31
CA ARG A 340 -2.95 -8.68 -16.45
C ARG A 340 -2.91 -7.20 -16.01
N GLY A 341 -2.68 -6.92 -14.72
CA GLY A 341 -2.56 -5.56 -14.21
C GLY A 341 -3.88 -4.78 -14.13
N VAL A 342 -5.04 -5.45 -14.11
CA VAL A 342 -6.36 -4.82 -13.94
C VAL A 342 -6.94 -5.21 -12.58
N ASP A 343 -6.99 -4.27 -11.65
CA ASP A 343 -7.52 -4.51 -10.31
C ASP A 343 -9.05 -4.43 -10.28
N CYS A 344 -9.68 -5.45 -9.70
CA CYS A 344 -11.12 -5.57 -9.57
C CYS A 344 -11.53 -5.83 -8.12
N SER A 345 -12.80 -5.55 -7.79
CA SER A 345 -13.36 -5.79 -6.46
C SER A 345 -14.71 -6.54 -6.53
N VAL A 346 -15.29 -6.90 -5.38
CA VAL A 346 -16.61 -7.55 -5.28
C VAL A 346 -17.46 -6.81 -4.26
N HIS A 347 -18.57 -6.24 -4.72
CA HIS A 347 -19.56 -5.56 -3.89
C HIS A 347 -20.87 -6.36 -3.93
N PHE A 348 -21.26 -7.11 -2.91
CA PHE A 348 -20.53 -7.41 -1.67
C PHE A 348 -20.53 -8.92 -1.40
N ILE A 349 -19.71 -9.38 -0.44
CA ILE A 349 -19.99 -10.65 0.23
C ILE A 349 -21.35 -10.50 0.93
N PRO A 350 -22.33 -11.39 0.72
CA PRO A 350 -23.61 -11.32 1.40
C PRO A 350 -23.43 -11.31 2.91
N VAL A 351 -24.13 -10.41 3.61
CA VAL A 351 -24.01 -10.22 5.07
C VAL A 351 -24.11 -11.55 5.82
N HIS A 352 -25.04 -12.41 5.40
CA HIS A 352 -25.30 -13.70 6.03
C HIS A 352 -24.22 -14.77 5.78
N HIS A 353 -23.15 -14.48 5.03
CA HIS A 353 -21.98 -15.37 4.90
C HIS A 353 -20.96 -15.15 6.02
N HIS A 354 -20.89 -13.94 6.60
CA HIS A 354 -19.90 -13.62 7.63
C HIS A 354 -20.25 -14.28 8.97
N PRO A 355 -19.29 -14.93 9.67
CA PRO A 355 -19.54 -15.69 10.89
C PRO A 355 -20.30 -14.92 11.98
N TYR A 356 -19.93 -13.66 12.25
CA TYR A 356 -20.55 -12.84 13.29
C TYR A 356 -22.06 -12.63 13.06
N TYR A 357 -22.49 -12.32 11.83
CA TYR A 357 -23.92 -12.12 11.55
C TYR A 357 -24.69 -13.43 11.54
N ARG A 358 -24.06 -14.57 11.18
CA ARG A 358 -24.68 -15.89 11.29
C ARG A 358 -24.99 -16.24 12.75
N GLU A 359 -24.02 -16.07 13.63
CA GLU A 359 -24.18 -16.29 15.07
C GLU A 359 -25.21 -15.32 15.69
N TYR A 360 -25.09 -14.02 15.39
CA TYR A 360 -26.03 -13.00 15.85
C TYR A 360 -27.48 -13.30 15.41
N LEU A 361 -27.70 -13.63 14.13
CA LEU A 361 -29.04 -13.92 13.61
C LEU A 361 -29.60 -15.24 14.15
N ALA A 362 -28.76 -16.26 14.34
CA ALA A 362 -29.16 -17.53 14.95
C ALA A 362 -29.54 -17.39 16.43
N SER A 363 -29.00 -16.40 17.15
CA SER A 363 -29.41 -16.10 18.54
C SER A 363 -30.83 -15.50 18.65
N GLY A 364 -31.36 -14.94 17.57
CA GLY A 364 -32.69 -14.34 17.53
C GLY A 364 -33.78 -15.34 17.17
N THR A 365 -34.80 -15.46 18.01
CA THR A 365 -35.82 -16.55 18.02
C THR A 365 -36.86 -16.55 16.89
N GLU A 366 -36.52 -16.09 15.68
CA GLU A 366 -37.40 -16.15 14.50
C GLU A 366 -36.64 -16.59 13.25
N ALA A 367 -37.37 -17.23 12.32
CA ALA A 367 -36.89 -17.88 11.10
C ALA A 367 -35.62 -17.26 10.49
N SER A 368 -34.52 -18.01 10.53
CA SER A 368 -33.24 -17.58 9.95
C SER A 368 -33.39 -17.33 8.45
N PHE A 369 -32.55 -16.43 7.94
CA PHE A 369 -32.36 -16.30 6.50
C PHE A 369 -31.74 -17.60 6.00
N SER A 370 -32.38 -18.28 5.04
CA SER A 370 -31.91 -19.58 4.55
C SER A 370 -30.56 -19.43 3.84
N GLU A 371 -29.49 -19.94 4.45
CA GLU A 371 -28.09 -19.87 3.99
C GLU A 371 -27.78 -20.70 2.73
N SER A 372 -28.81 -21.10 1.98
CA SER A 372 -28.68 -21.92 0.79
C SER A 372 -29.85 -21.65 -0.14
N GLY A 373 -29.53 -21.18 -1.35
CA GLY A 373 -30.48 -20.96 -2.43
C GLY A 373 -31.07 -19.55 -2.49
N SER A 374 -30.50 -18.57 -1.78
CA SER A 374 -30.87 -17.17 -1.98
C SER A 374 -30.38 -16.65 -3.33
N THR A 375 -31.03 -15.63 -3.87
CA THR A 375 -30.58 -14.97 -5.10
C THR A 375 -29.22 -14.30 -4.88
N ALA A 376 -29.01 -13.72 -3.69
CA ALA A 376 -27.74 -13.17 -3.25
C ALA A 376 -26.58 -14.18 -3.34
N ASP A 377 -26.76 -15.43 -2.90
CA ASP A 377 -25.73 -16.49 -3.00
C ASP A 377 -25.29 -16.69 -4.45
N ARG A 378 -26.27 -16.82 -5.34
CA ARG A 378 -26.02 -17.09 -6.75
C ARG A 378 -25.32 -15.92 -7.41
N VAL A 379 -25.84 -14.70 -7.30
CA VAL A 379 -25.24 -13.53 -7.98
C VAL A 379 -23.92 -13.10 -7.34
N PHE A 380 -23.70 -13.34 -6.04
CA PHE A 380 -22.39 -13.13 -5.42
C PHE A 380 -21.28 -13.93 -6.10
N SER A 381 -21.57 -15.15 -6.59
CA SER A 381 -20.61 -15.96 -7.36
C SER A 381 -20.33 -15.44 -8.78
N GLN A 382 -21.04 -14.39 -9.22
CA GLN A 382 -21.03 -13.85 -10.58
C GLN A 382 -20.53 -12.39 -10.64
N VAL A 383 -20.76 -11.59 -9.60
CA VAL A 383 -20.48 -10.14 -9.57
C VAL A 383 -18.98 -9.80 -9.58
N ILE A 384 -18.57 -8.88 -10.47
CA ILE A 384 -17.30 -8.15 -10.45
C ILE A 384 -17.61 -6.65 -10.45
N SER A 385 -16.83 -5.86 -9.72
CA SER A 385 -16.74 -4.40 -9.88
C SER A 385 -15.43 -4.06 -10.60
N LEU A 386 -15.53 -3.39 -11.75
CA LEU A 386 -14.40 -2.96 -12.58
C LEU A 386 -13.93 -1.55 -12.15
N PRO A 387 -12.71 -1.12 -12.52
CA PRO A 387 -12.20 0.23 -12.27
C PRO A 387 -13.17 1.34 -12.73
N LEU A 388 -13.53 2.26 -11.82
CA LEU A 388 -14.29 3.45 -12.18
C LEU A 388 -14.03 4.65 -11.24
N TYR A 389 -13.27 5.61 -11.74
CA TYR A 389 -12.96 6.88 -11.07
C TYR A 389 -12.71 7.99 -12.12
N PRO A 390 -12.84 9.29 -11.79
CA PRO A 390 -12.77 10.36 -12.79
C PRO A 390 -11.43 10.46 -13.54
N LEU A 391 -10.32 10.11 -12.87
CA LEU A 391 -8.98 10.12 -13.44
C LEU A 391 -8.64 8.89 -14.31
N LEU A 392 -9.59 7.97 -14.55
CA LEU A 392 -9.40 6.82 -15.44
C LEU A 392 -9.38 7.31 -16.89
N ALA A 393 -8.40 6.89 -17.69
CA ALA A 393 -8.30 7.21 -19.11
C ALA A 393 -9.25 6.35 -19.97
N ASP A 394 -9.55 6.80 -21.19
CA ASP A 394 -10.44 6.05 -22.09
C ASP A 394 -9.73 4.80 -22.65
N GLU A 395 -8.41 4.89 -22.84
CA GLU A 395 -7.51 3.79 -23.20
C GLU A 395 -7.39 2.75 -22.07
N GLU A 396 -7.48 3.18 -20.81
CA GLU A 396 -7.54 2.27 -19.67
C GLU A 396 -8.87 1.48 -19.67
N VAL A 397 -10.00 2.13 -19.95
CA VAL A 397 -11.29 1.43 -20.13
C VAL A 397 -11.21 0.43 -21.28
N GLU A 398 -10.66 0.83 -22.43
CA GLU A 398 -10.47 -0.06 -23.57
C GLU A 398 -9.60 -1.28 -23.24
N ARG A 399 -8.55 -1.10 -22.45
CA ARG A 399 -7.72 -2.19 -21.93
C ARG A 399 -8.49 -3.08 -20.96
N VAL A 400 -9.20 -2.55 -19.98
CA VAL A 400 -10.06 -3.36 -19.06
C VAL A 400 -11.06 -4.20 -19.86
N CYS A 401 -11.72 -3.59 -20.87
CA CYS A 401 -12.67 -4.28 -21.72
C CYS A 401 -12.02 -5.37 -22.58
N GLY A 402 -10.90 -5.08 -23.24
CA GLY A 402 -10.18 -6.03 -24.08
C GLY A 402 -9.60 -7.22 -23.31
N GLU A 403 -8.96 -6.94 -22.16
CA GLU A 403 -8.44 -7.97 -21.27
C GLU A 403 -9.55 -8.89 -20.76
N LEU A 404 -10.68 -8.32 -20.31
CA LEU A 404 -11.85 -9.07 -19.87
C LEU A 404 -12.48 -9.88 -21.01
N ALA A 405 -12.72 -9.29 -22.18
CA ALA A 405 -13.27 -10.00 -23.34
C ALA A 405 -12.39 -11.18 -23.78
N SER A 406 -11.06 -11.03 -23.71
CA SER A 406 -10.10 -12.10 -24.06
C SER A 406 -10.15 -13.33 -23.14
N LEU A 407 -10.80 -13.23 -21.98
CA LEU A 407 -10.99 -14.33 -21.03
C LEU A 407 -12.26 -15.15 -21.31
N GLY A 408 -13.20 -14.65 -22.12
CA GLY A 408 -14.43 -15.38 -22.47
C GLY A 408 -14.19 -16.65 -23.28
N LYS A 409 -15.25 -17.42 -23.55
CA LYS A 409 -15.18 -18.54 -24.51
C LYS A 409 -14.81 -17.99 -25.89
N THR A 410 -13.69 -18.45 -26.46
CA THR A 410 -13.31 -18.06 -27.82
C THR A 410 -14.33 -18.61 -28.82
N SER A 411 -15.19 -17.76 -29.38
CA SER A 411 -16.17 -18.16 -30.39
C SER A 411 -15.47 -18.78 -31.59
N ARG A 412 -15.77 -20.04 -31.93
CA ARG A 412 -15.12 -20.78 -33.04
C ARG A 412 -15.68 -20.37 -34.41
N THR A 413 -15.82 -19.07 -34.67
CA THR A 413 -16.73 -18.58 -35.72
C THR A 413 -16.26 -17.35 -36.52
N ARG A 414 -14.97 -17.26 -36.89
CA ARG A 414 -14.60 -16.46 -38.10
C ARG A 414 -13.37 -16.95 -38.88
N ARG A 415 -13.31 -18.26 -39.20
CA ARG A 415 -12.27 -18.82 -40.09
C ARG A 415 -12.78 -19.19 -41.49
N SER A 416 -13.53 -18.29 -42.13
CA SER A 416 -13.83 -18.34 -43.57
C SER A 416 -14.38 -17.01 -44.10
N ARG A 417 -13.62 -16.35 -44.99
CA ARG A 417 -14.07 -15.46 -46.10
C ARG A 417 -12.88 -14.67 -46.71
N GLN A 418 -11.90 -15.39 -47.24
CA GLN A 418 -11.03 -14.92 -48.34
C GLN A 418 -10.34 -16.16 -48.94
N HIS A 419 -10.47 -16.33 -50.25
CA HIS A 419 -10.16 -17.49 -51.10
C HIS A 419 -11.27 -18.53 -51.31
N GLU A 420 -12.20 -18.18 -52.20
CA GLU A 420 -12.79 -19.12 -53.15
C GLU A 420 -12.95 -18.37 -54.47
N GLY A 421 -12.52 -18.95 -55.59
CA GLY A 421 -12.29 -18.19 -56.82
C GLY A 421 -11.42 -18.89 -57.87
N ASP A 422 -11.63 -20.19 -58.07
CA ASP A 422 -11.75 -20.81 -59.40
C ASP A 422 -12.17 -22.29 -59.26
N ALA A 423 -12.66 -22.88 -60.35
CA ALA A 423 -13.38 -24.17 -60.37
C ALA A 423 -13.10 -24.92 -61.71
N PRO A 424 -13.74 -26.07 -62.01
CA PRO A 424 -14.11 -27.23 -61.18
C PRO A 424 -13.54 -28.57 -61.72
N GLY A 425 -13.69 -29.68 -60.97
CA GLY A 425 -13.42 -31.04 -61.46
C GLY A 425 -14.05 -32.15 -60.58
N PRO A 426 -14.82 -33.13 -61.12
CA PRO A 426 -15.44 -34.23 -60.35
C PRO A 426 -14.54 -35.49 -60.26
N VAL A 427 -14.86 -36.63 -59.60
CA VAL A 427 -16.16 -37.31 -59.38
C VAL A 427 -16.18 -38.30 -58.18
N ASP A 428 -17.39 -38.49 -57.61
CA ASP A 428 -18.04 -39.76 -57.13
C ASP A 428 -17.64 -40.53 -55.83
N ARG A 429 -18.67 -41.16 -55.22
CA ARG A 429 -18.78 -42.22 -54.16
C ARG A 429 -18.04 -42.00 -52.81
N ALA A 430 -18.65 -42.15 -51.61
CA ALA A 430 -19.55 -43.17 -51.02
C ALA A 430 -18.82 -44.49 -50.64
N GLU A 431 -19.08 -45.19 -49.51
CA GLU A 431 -20.29 -45.31 -48.68
C GLU A 431 -20.05 -45.54 -47.15
N ARG A 432 -21.15 -45.52 -46.34
CA ARG A 432 -21.52 -46.38 -45.16
C ARG A 432 -20.49 -46.64 -44.00
N ARG A 433 -20.83 -46.38 -42.71
CA ARG A 433 -21.61 -47.21 -41.73
C ARG A 433 -20.97 -48.58 -41.38
N SER A 434 -20.97 -49.13 -40.15
CA SER A 434 -21.35 -48.66 -38.79
C SER A 434 -21.19 -49.79 -37.72
N LEU A 435 -21.33 -49.46 -36.42
CA LEU A 435 -21.70 -50.32 -35.25
C LEU A 435 -20.63 -51.09 -34.43
N ASP A 436 -20.58 -50.74 -33.13
CA ASP A 436 -20.74 -51.57 -31.91
C ASP A 436 -19.61 -52.49 -31.35
N SER A 437 -19.89 -53.08 -30.17
CA SER A 437 -18.94 -53.24 -29.05
C SER A 437 -19.12 -54.51 -28.18
N ASN A 438 -18.03 -55.03 -27.57
CA ASN A 438 -17.89 -55.85 -26.33
C ASN A 438 -16.41 -56.33 -26.23
N GLY A 439 -15.79 -56.75 -25.11
CA GLY A 439 -16.12 -56.75 -23.67
C GLY A 439 -15.23 -57.75 -22.84
N SER A 440 -15.07 -57.53 -21.53
CA SER A 440 -14.53 -58.46 -20.46
C SER A 440 -13.00 -58.64 -20.21
N HIS A 441 -12.68 -59.03 -18.96
CA HIS A 441 -11.36 -59.32 -18.29
C HIS A 441 -11.38 -60.78 -17.71
N PRO A 442 -10.40 -61.36 -16.94
CA PRO A 442 -9.28 -60.82 -16.12
C PRO A 442 -7.86 -61.28 -16.63
N ASP A 443 -6.84 -61.90 -15.97
CA ASP A 443 -6.53 -62.31 -14.57
C ASP A 443 -4.98 -62.49 -14.29
N VAL A 444 -4.56 -62.83 -13.06
CA VAL A 444 -3.16 -62.75 -12.49
C VAL A 444 -2.95 -63.66 -11.23
N PRO A 445 -1.79 -63.71 -10.48
CA PRO A 445 -0.33 -63.49 -10.72
C PRO A 445 0.61 -64.60 -10.12
N SER A 446 1.96 -64.52 -10.22
CA SER A 446 2.96 -64.98 -9.18
C SER A 446 4.47 -64.76 -9.52
N THR A 447 5.34 -64.85 -8.50
CA THR A 447 6.84 -64.75 -8.46
C THR A 447 7.43 -66.09 -7.86
N PRO A 448 8.69 -66.31 -7.35
CA PRO A 448 9.86 -65.43 -7.08
C PRO A 448 11.35 -65.99 -7.15
N TYR A 449 12.34 -65.07 -7.01
CA TYR A 449 13.67 -65.12 -6.30
C TYR A 449 14.87 -66.09 -6.61
N GLU A 450 16.03 -65.72 -6.01
CA GLU A 450 17.41 -66.32 -5.90
C GLU A 450 18.32 -66.22 -7.17
N GLU A 451 19.54 -65.64 -7.21
CA GLU A 451 20.75 -65.50 -6.32
C GLU A 451 21.75 -66.69 -6.47
N VAL A 452 23.05 -66.52 -6.83
CA VAL A 452 24.23 -66.26 -5.96
C VAL A 452 25.54 -66.04 -6.79
N THR A 453 26.44 -65.15 -6.30
CA THR A 453 27.90 -64.85 -6.59
C THR A 453 28.69 -65.58 -7.71
N ALA A 454 29.68 -65.01 -8.43
CA ALA A 454 30.96 -64.40 -7.97
C ALA A 454 31.89 -63.96 -9.16
N GLY A 455 32.91 -63.09 -8.97
CA GLY A 455 34.12 -63.12 -9.85
C GLY A 455 34.92 -61.84 -10.26
N VAL A 456 35.63 -61.18 -9.34
CA VAL A 456 37.01 -60.59 -9.53
C VAL A 456 37.26 -59.40 -10.51
N ASN A 457 37.54 -58.21 -9.91
CA ASN A 457 38.43 -57.10 -10.35
C ASN A 457 38.10 -56.24 -11.61
N ARG A 458 38.50 -54.95 -11.71
CA ARG A 458 39.49 -54.16 -10.92
C ARG A 458 39.15 -52.64 -10.85
N SER A 459 39.20 -52.07 -9.64
CA SER A 459 39.56 -50.68 -9.25
C SER A 459 39.29 -49.46 -10.18
N ASN A 460 38.48 -48.49 -9.71
CA ASN A 460 38.94 -47.12 -9.40
C ASN A 460 37.87 -46.19 -8.79
N GLY A 461 38.24 -45.40 -7.76
CA GLY A 461 37.59 -44.13 -7.36
C GLY A 461 36.30 -44.22 -6.50
N PRO A 462 36.22 -43.52 -5.34
CA PRO A 462 34.99 -43.38 -4.58
C PRO A 462 34.08 -42.28 -5.14
N GLY A 463 32.77 -42.53 -5.18
CA GLY A 463 31.77 -41.52 -5.57
C GLY A 463 31.30 -40.64 -4.41
N VAL A 464 30.76 -39.46 -4.75
CA VAL A 464 29.91 -38.66 -3.87
C VAL A 464 28.47 -38.81 -4.38
N ASN A 465 27.52 -39.07 -3.49
CA ASN A 465 26.12 -39.26 -3.88
C ASN A 465 25.53 -37.97 -4.48
N GLU A 466 25.18 -37.99 -5.76
CA GLU A 466 24.38 -36.93 -6.38
C GLU A 466 22.91 -37.03 -5.94
N THR A 467 22.56 -36.32 -4.87
CA THR A 467 21.16 -36.04 -4.56
C THR A 467 20.56 -35.21 -5.71
N PRO A 468 19.44 -35.62 -6.33
CA PRO A 468 18.93 -34.95 -7.53
C PRO A 468 18.52 -33.50 -7.24
N LYS A 469 19.30 -32.54 -7.77
CA LYS A 469 19.06 -31.10 -7.64
C LYS A 469 17.78 -30.70 -8.37
N ARG A 470 16.63 -30.79 -7.68
CA ARG A 470 15.39 -30.11 -8.10
C ARG A 470 15.69 -28.61 -8.22
N ALA A 471 15.51 -28.05 -9.41
CA ALA A 471 15.61 -26.61 -9.62
C ALA A 471 14.62 -25.85 -8.70
N PRO A 472 15.01 -24.69 -8.15
CA PRO A 472 14.12 -23.89 -7.31
C PRO A 472 12.88 -23.48 -8.11
N LYS A 473 11.70 -23.69 -7.53
CA LYS A 473 10.43 -23.23 -8.11
C LYS A 473 10.39 -21.70 -8.08
N ARG A 474 9.73 -21.06 -9.08
CA ARG A 474 9.41 -19.62 -9.05
C ARG A 474 8.72 -19.25 -7.73
N TRP A 475 8.96 -18.03 -7.23
CA TRP A 475 8.31 -17.48 -6.03
C TRP A 475 6.79 -17.63 -6.11
N ARG A 476 6.23 -18.50 -5.26
CA ARG A 476 4.81 -18.91 -5.28
C ARG A 476 4.37 -19.32 -3.87
N ALA A 477 3.07 -19.36 -3.66
CA ALA A 477 2.49 -19.84 -2.40
C ALA A 477 2.95 -21.28 -2.09
N ARG A 478 3.27 -21.55 -0.81
CA ARG A 478 3.43 -22.92 -0.31
C ARG A 478 2.11 -23.68 -0.54
N VAL A 479 2.16 -24.85 -1.18
CA VAL A 479 1.01 -25.78 -1.21
C VAL A 479 0.83 -26.31 0.22
N LYS A 480 -0.37 -26.23 0.77
CA LYS A 480 -0.67 -26.83 2.09
C LYS A 480 -0.40 -28.34 2.03
N GLY A 481 0.52 -28.82 2.86
CA GLY A 481 0.92 -30.23 2.91
C GLY A 481 2.04 -30.51 3.90
N ASP A 482 3.11 -29.69 3.88
CA ASP A 482 4.31 -29.91 4.71
C ASP A 482 4.38 -28.91 5.89
N GLY A 483 4.15 -29.39 7.12
CA GLY A 483 4.48 -28.68 8.37
C GLY A 483 3.34 -28.51 9.37
N ASP A 484 3.65 -28.75 10.65
CA ASP A 484 2.79 -28.42 11.80
C ASP A 484 2.70 -26.88 11.97
N ALA A 485 1.51 -26.36 12.27
CA ALA A 485 1.26 -24.93 12.41
C ALA A 485 1.56 -24.36 13.81
N SER A 486 2.00 -25.20 14.77
CA SER A 486 2.24 -24.81 16.16
C SER A 486 3.63 -24.26 16.46
N THR A 487 4.60 -24.40 15.56
CA THR A 487 5.95 -23.82 15.73
C THR A 487 6.46 -23.18 14.42
N GLY A 488 7.03 -21.98 14.51
CA GLY A 488 7.66 -21.26 13.39
C GLY A 488 9.00 -21.84 12.94
N SER A 489 9.15 -23.17 13.00
CA SER A 489 10.42 -23.92 12.88
C SER A 489 10.68 -24.53 11.50
N GLY A 490 9.74 -24.36 10.55
CA GLY A 490 9.89 -24.86 9.18
C GLY A 490 11.10 -24.23 8.47
N PRO A 491 11.81 -24.97 7.60
CA PRO A 491 13.01 -24.46 6.94
C PRO A 491 12.68 -23.25 6.05
N ILE A 492 13.46 -22.18 6.24
CA ILE A 492 13.44 -20.96 5.42
C ILE A 492 13.92 -21.30 4.01
N ARG A 493 13.14 -20.94 2.99
CA ARG A 493 13.43 -21.19 1.57
C ARG A 493 13.14 -19.97 0.69
N GLN A 494 12.13 -19.17 1.02
CA GLN A 494 11.79 -17.93 0.32
C GLN A 494 12.23 -16.73 1.18
N VAL A 495 13.19 -15.94 0.71
CA VAL A 495 13.77 -14.80 1.45
C VAL A 495 13.48 -13.50 0.69
N LEU A 496 12.87 -12.53 1.36
CA LEU A 496 12.78 -11.14 0.87
C LEU A 496 13.99 -10.35 1.36
N ILE A 497 14.70 -9.67 0.47
CA ILE A 497 15.80 -8.75 0.79
C ILE A 497 15.36 -7.32 0.44
N ILE A 498 15.32 -6.43 1.43
CA ILE A 498 15.11 -5.00 1.22
C ILE A 498 16.48 -4.36 0.94
N GLY A 499 16.61 -3.56 -0.11
CA GLY A 499 17.90 -2.98 -0.53
C GLY A 499 18.81 -3.98 -1.25
N GLY A 500 18.21 -4.94 -1.98
CA GLY A 500 18.91 -6.05 -2.63
C GLY A 500 19.80 -5.70 -3.82
N ALA A 501 19.63 -4.52 -4.45
CA ALA A 501 20.58 -4.00 -5.45
C ALA A 501 21.76 -3.25 -4.80
N GLY A 502 21.66 -2.93 -3.51
CA GLY A 502 22.68 -2.22 -2.75
C GLY A 502 23.99 -2.98 -2.53
N TYR A 503 24.95 -2.30 -1.91
CA TYR A 503 26.34 -2.77 -1.74
C TYR A 503 26.46 -4.15 -1.04
N VAL A 504 25.72 -4.39 0.05
CA VAL A 504 25.67 -5.70 0.73
C VAL A 504 24.64 -6.63 0.08
N GLY A 505 23.49 -6.07 -0.33
CA GLY A 505 22.37 -6.82 -0.91
C GLY A 505 22.75 -7.60 -2.16
N SER A 506 23.49 -6.97 -3.07
CA SER A 506 23.98 -7.59 -4.31
C SER A 506 24.79 -8.86 -4.04
N VAL A 507 25.71 -8.82 -3.06
CA VAL A 507 26.50 -9.99 -2.64
C VAL A 507 25.62 -11.05 -2.00
N LEU A 508 24.73 -10.66 -1.08
CA LEU A 508 23.81 -11.56 -0.39
C LEU A 508 22.88 -12.32 -1.36
N VAL A 509 22.30 -11.64 -2.35
CA VAL A 509 21.44 -12.22 -3.39
C VAL A 509 22.17 -13.38 -4.09
N ARG A 510 23.41 -13.17 -4.52
CA ARG A 510 24.20 -14.19 -5.21
C ARG A 510 24.55 -15.37 -4.29
N LYS A 511 24.94 -15.11 -3.04
CA LYS A 511 25.23 -16.16 -2.04
C LYS A 511 24.01 -17.02 -1.69
N LEU A 512 22.82 -16.44 -1.61
CA LEU A 512 21.57 -17.16 -1.34
C LEU A 512 21.08 -17.97 -2.54
N LEU A 513 21.08 -17.38 -3.75
CA LEU A 513 20.72 -18.10 -4.98
C LEU A 513 21.64 -19.31 -5.22
N ASN A 514 22.96 -19.14 -5.00
CA ASN A 514 23.94 -20.23 -5.13
C ASN A 514 23.74 -21.37 -4.10
N ARG A 515 23.11 -21.08 -2.96
CA ARG A 515 22.68 -22.06 -1.95
C ARG A 515 21.31 -22.70 -2.25
N GLY A 516 20.60 -22.25 -3.29
CA GLY A 516 19.30 -22.78 -3.71
C GLY A 516 18.09 -22.16 -3.02
N TYR A 517 18.26 -21.03 -2.32
CA TYR A 517 17.13 -20.23 -1.84
C TYR A 517 16.37 -19.59 -3.01
N VAL A 518 15.07 -19.37 -2.83
CA VAL A 518 14.29 -18.46 -3.68
C VAL A 518 14.43 -17.06 -3.07
N VAL A 519 14.94 -16.11 -3.85
CA VAL A 519 15.28 -14.76 -3.38
C VAL A 519 14.41 -13.76 -4.12
N ARG A 520 13.67 -12.96 -3.37
CA ARG A 520 13.01 -11.76 -3.88
C ARG A 520 13.73 -10.54 -3.34
N VAL A 521 13.86 -9.50 -4.16
CA VAL A 521 14.34 -8.17 -3.75
C VAL A 521 13.17 -7.18 -3.70
N LEU A 522 13.15 -6.29 -2.70
CA LEU A 522 12.45 -5.01 -2.75
C LEU A 522 13.50 -3.89 -2.72
N ASP A 523 13.53 -3.07 -3.74
CA ASP A 523 14.51 -1.99 -3.89
C ASP A 523 13.92 -0.86 -4.73
N ALA A 524 14.29 0.39 -4.47
CA ALA A 524 13.88 1.53 -5.29
C ALA A 524 14.81 1.72 -6.52
N LEU A 525 15.89 0.93 -6.63
CA LEU A 525 16.92 1.02 -7.67
C LEU A 525 17.54 2.43 -7.80
N MET A 526 17.54 3.19 -6.71
CA MET A 526 18.04 4.58 -6.64
C MET A 526 19.52 4.76 -7.02
N TYR A 527 20.29 3.66 -7.15
CA TYR A 527 21.68 3.66 -7.61
C TYR A 527 21.87 2.78 -8.87
N GLY A 528 20.79 2.54 -9.63
CA GLY A 528 20.74 1.64 -10.78
C GLY A 528 20.54 0.16 -10.42
N ASP A 529 20.29 -0.66 -11.44
CA ASP A 529 20.12 -2.11 -11.37
C ASP A 529 21.43 -2.90 -11.45
N GLU A 530 22.58 -2.24 -11.68
CA GLU A 530 23.88 -2.86 -11.96
C GLU A 530 24.25 -3.95 -10.94
N GLY A 531 23.93 -3.69 -9.67
CA GLY A 531 24.16 -4.61 -8.55
C GLY A 531 23.45 -5.97 -8.67
N ILE A 532 22.43 -6.13 -9.52
CA ILE A 532 21.66 -7.36 -9.74
C ILE A 532 21.48 -7.75 -11.22
N ARG A 533 22.05 -7.00 -12.17
CA ARG A 533 21.78 -7.18 -13.61
C ARG A 533 22.15 -8.58 -14.17
N ASP A 534 23.16 -9.25 -13.61
CA ASP A 534 23.59 -10.63 -13.96
C ASP A 534 22.78 -11.77 -13.28
N VAL A 535 21.89 -11.41 -12.34
CA VAL A 535 20.96 -12.35 -11.69
C VAL A 535 19.52 -12.18 -12.13
N LEU A 536 19.19 -11.10 -12.85
CA LEU A 536 17.91 -10.97 -13.56
C LEU A 536 17.66 -12.20 -14.45
N GLY A 537 16.47 -12.79 -14.33
CA GLY A 537 16.10 -14.00 -15.07
C GLY A 537 16.68 -15.32 -14.53
N ARG A 538 17.55 -15.33 -13.51
CA ARG A 538 18.01 -16.60 -12.90
C ARG A 538 16.84 -17.35 -12.24
N PRO A 539 16.75 -18.69 -12.38
CA PRO A 539 15.76 -19.48 -11.67
C PRO A 539 15.83 -19.28 -10.16
N GLY A 540 14.71 -18.91 -9.55
CA GLY A 540 14.62 -18.62 -8.12
C GLY A 540 14.86 -17.15 -7.73
N PHE A 541 15.22 -16.27 -8.67
CA PHE A 541 15.31 -14.82 -8.42
C PHE A 541 14.03 -14.08 -8.84
N ASP A 542 13.69 -13.01 -8.12
CA ASP A 542 12.60 -12.08 -8.40
C ASP A 542 12.93 -10.67 -7.87
N VAL A 543 12.39 -9.61 -8.48
CA VAL A 543 12.68 -8.22 -8.07
C VAL A 543 11.43 -7.34 -8.11
N VAL A 544 11.25 -6.59 -7.02
CA VAL A 544 10.19 -5.61 -6.84
C VAL A 544 10.82 -4.22 -6.78
N GLU A 545 10.76 -3.51 -7.90
CA GLU A 545 11.21 -2.11 -8.02
C GLU A 545 10.17 -1.18 -7.41
N ALA A 546 10.33 -0.78 -6.14
CA ALA A 546 9.42 0.10 -5.42
C ALA A 546 10.03 0.67 -4.13
N ASP A 547 9.50 1.80 -3.68
CA ASP A 547 9.87 2.44 -2.42
C ASP A 547 9.40 1.62 -1.20
N LEU A 548 10.34 1.31 -0.29
CA LEU A 548 10.10 0.62 0.98
C LEU A 548 9.26 1.42 2.00
N ARG A 549 8.99 2.72 1.76
CA ARG A 549 7.98 3.51 2.48
C ARG A 549 6.55 3.05 2.17
N SER A 550 6.30 2.50 0.96
CA SER A 550 4.97 2.04 0.54
C SER A 550 4.56 0.74 1.22
N PHE A 551 3.53 0.79 2.06
CA PHE A 551 3.00 -0.40 2.75
C PHE A 551 2.43 -1.44 1.78
N GLU A 552 1.78 -1.04 0.67
CA GLU A 552 1.29 -1.99 -0.34
C GLU A 552 2.47 -2.70 -1.03
N SER A 553 3.51 -1.95 -1.42
CA SER A 553 4.68 -2.52 -2.09
C SER A 553 5.44 -3.48 -1.18
N VAL A 554 5.58 -3.13 0.10
CA VAL A 554 6.14 -4.00 1.15
C VAL A 554 5.29 -5.25 1.36
N MET A 555 3.97 -5.13 1.52
CA MET A 555 3.07 -6.28 1.70
C MET A 555 3.09 -7.22 0.48
N THR A 556 3.09 -6.65 -0.74
CA THR A 556 3.16 -7.39 -2.00
C THR A 556 4.49 -8.14 -2.15
N ALA A 557 5.61 -7.49 -1.77
CA ALA A 557 6.93 -8.11 -1.79
C ALA A 557 7.06 -9.24 -0.76
N ALA A 558 6.63 -9.00 0.49
CA ALA A 558 6.75 -9.93 1.62
C ALA A 558 5.80 -11.13 1.54
N LYS A 559 4.77 -11.09 0.69
CA LYS A 559 3.81 -12.17 0.49
C LYS A 559 4.51 -13.48 0.11
N HIS A 560 4.36 -14.48 0.98
CA HIS A 560 5.00 -15.81 0.93
C HIS A 560 6.51 -15.87 1.25
N ALA A 561 7.11 -14.81 1.78
CA ALA A 561 8.44 -14.89 2.36
C ALA A 561 8.40 -15.73 3.65
N ASP A 562 9.40 -16.59 3.84
CA ASP A 562 9.65 -17.29 5.11
C ASP A 562 10.52 -16.43 6.05
N ALA A 563 11.31 -15.51 5.48
CA ALA A 563 12.14 -14.56 6.19
C ALA A 563 12.29 -13.22 5.44
N ILE A 564 12.49 -12.14 6.19
CA ILE A 564 12.87 -10.81 5.67
C ILE A 564 14.28 -10.46 6.13
N VAL A 565 15.10 -9.94 5.22
CA VAL A 565 16.38 -9.29 5.50
C VAL A 565 16.25 -7.81 5.12
N HIS A 566 16.29 -6.92 6.12
CA HIS A 566 16.18 -5.48 5.92
C HIS A 566 17.56 -4.82 5.87
N LEU A 567 18.05 -4.58 4.65
CA LEU A 567 19.27 -3.81 4.36
C LEU A 567 18.97 -2.40 3.82
N GLY A 568 17.69 -2.08 3.61
CA GLY A 568 17.24 -0.84 2.99
C GLY A 568 17.44 0.36 3.90
N GLY A 569 17.82 1.50 3.31
CA GLY A 569 17.98 2.76 4.02
C GLY A 569 18.92 3.73 3.32
N LEU A 570 18.93 4.98 3.78
CA LEU A 570 20.05 5.90 3.54
C LEU A 570 21.19 5.48 4.48
N VAL A 571 22.39 5.26 3.93
CA VAL A 571 23.53 4.63 4.63
C VAL A 571 24.80 5.46 4.49
N GLY A 572 25.29 5.95 5.63
CA GLY A 572 26.47 6.80 5.77
C GLY A 572 26.09 8.19 6.29
N ASP A 573 26.84 8.71 7.26
CA ASP A 573 26.48 9.94 7.98
C ASP A 573 26.30 11.16 7.05
N PRO A 574 27.18 11.44 6.06
CA PRO A 574 26.97 12.57 5.15
C PRO A 574 25.73 12.44 4.29
N ALA A 575 25.40 11.22 3.84
CA ALA A 575 24.21 10.94 3.03
C ALA A 575 22.91 11.14 3.82
N CYS A 576 22.93 10.84 5.12
CA CYS A 576 21.81 11.05 6.03
C CYS A 576 21.66 12.54 6.43
N ALA A 577 22.76 13.27 6.53
CA ALA A 577 22.76 14.69 6.89
C ALA A 577 22.23 15.62 5.78
N LEU A 578 22.10 15.14 4.53
CA LEU A 578 21.52 15.91 3.42
C LEU A 578 20.03 16.24 3.60
N ASP A 579 19.28 15.37 4.28
CA ASP A 579 17.82 15.48 4.42
C ASP A 579 17.36 14.66 5.63
N GLU A 580 17.21 15.32 6.78
CA GLU A 580 16.81 14.65 8.03
C GLU A 580 15.40 14.05 7.92
N LYS A 581 14.46 14.74 7.29
CA LYS A 581 13.07 14.27 7.14
C LYS A 581 13.04 13.01 6.27
N LEU A 582 13.68 13.04 5.10
CA LEU A 582 13.77 11.88 4.20
C LEU A 582 14.50 10.72 4.88
N THR A 583 15.55 10.99 5.66
CA THR A 583 16.26 9.96 6.44
C THR A 583 15.37 9.32 7.50
N LEU A 584 14.56 10.09 8.23
CA LEU A 584 13.62 9.56 9.22
C LEU A 584 12.50 8.75 8.55
N GLU A 585 11.95 9.22 7.43
CA GLU A 585 10.96 8.46 6.66
C GLU A 585 11.52 7.13 6.12
N ILE A 586 12.70 7.16 5.51
CA ILE A 586 13.32 6.00 4.86
C ILE A 586 13.90 5.02 5.89
N ASN A 587 14.66 5.47 6.89
CA ASN A 587 15.32 4.54 7.84
C ASN A 587 14.39 4.09 8.96
N LEU A 588 13.51 4.97 9.47
CA LEU A 588 12.67 4.69 10.63
C LEU A 588 11.22 4.37 10.25
N GLY A 589 10.65 5.15 9.33
CA GLY A 589 9.31 4.93 8.79
C GLY A 589 9.20 3.55 8.13
N SER A 590 10.07 3.24 7.16
CA SER A 590 10.08 1.93 6.49
C SER A 590 10.27 0.76 7.45
N THR A 591 11.08 0.90 8.50
CA THR A 591 11.27 -0.16 9.50
C THR A 591 9.96 -0.47 10.24
N ARG A 592 9.14 0.54 10.56
CA ARG A 592 7.79 0.34 11.12
C ARG A 592 6.87 -0.35 10.09
N THR A 593 6.88 0.11 8.84
CA THR A 593 6.13 -0.47 7.71
C THR A 593 6.46 -1.96 7.52
N LEU A 594 7.74 -2.32 7.49
CA LEU A 594 8.26 -3.68 7.33
C LEU A 594 7.96 -4.58 8.53
N THR A 595 8.14 -4.06 9.76
CA THR A 595 7.83 -4.80 10.99
C THR A 595 6.34 -5.13 11.07
N ARG A 596 5.47 -4.17 10.71
CA ARG A 596 4.02 -4.36 10.62
C ARG A 596 3.66 -5.41 9.56
N ALA A 597 4.20 -5.27 8.35
CA ALA A 597 3.91 -6.19 7.25
C ALA A 597 4.37 -7.62 7.53
N ALA A 598 5.54 -7.79 8.14
CA ALA A 598 6.04 -9.09 8.57
C ALA A 598 5.06 -9.79 9.54
N ARG A 599 4.55 -9.05 10.53
CA ARG A 599 3.57 -9.57 11.50
C ARG A 599 2.20 -9.85 10.87
N GLU A 600 1.67 -8.98 10.02
CA GLU A 600 0.38 -9.20 9.33
C GLU A 600 0.42 -10.39 8.35
N LEU A 601 1.58 -10.72 7.78
CA LEU A 601 1.76 -11.84 6.85
C LEU A 601 2.26 -13.13 7.52
N GLY A 602 2.55 -13.12 8.83
CA GLY A 602 3.11 -14.28 9.54
C GLY A 602 4.57 -14.61 9.18
N VAL A 603 5.35 -13.63 8.74
CA VAL A 603 6.77 -13.81 8.44
C VAL A 603 7.57 -13.83 9.74
N HIS A 604 7.92 -15.04 10.19
CA HIS A 604 8.51 -15.24 11.51
C HIS A 604 9.93 -14.67 11.65
N ARG A 605 10.86 -14.93 10.72
CA ARG A 605 12.28 -14.52 10.84
C ARG A 605 12.51 -13.13 10.22
N PHE A 606 13.07 -12.20 10.99
CA PHE A 606 13.41 -10.85 10.51
C PHE A 606 14.85 -10.49 10.89
N VAL A 607 15.73 -10.27 9.91
CA VAL A 607 17.14 -9.88 10.12
C VAL A 607 17.33 -8.42 9.71
N PHE A 608 17.80 -7.58 10.62
CA PHE A 608 17.99 -6.13 10.41
C PHE A 608 19.46 -5.72 10.37
N ALA A 609 19.83 -4.92 9.37
CA ALA A 609 21.14 -4.28 9.29
C ALA A 609 21.23 -3.04 10.18
N SER A 610 21.86 -3.19 11.34
CA SER A 610 22.34 -2.11 12.20
C SER A 610 23.82 -1.80 11.88
N SER A 611 24.51 -1.05 12.74
CA SER A 611 25.95 -0.79 12.61
C SER A 611 26.60 -0.61 13.98
N CYS A 612 27.90 -0.88 14.10
CA CYS A 612 28.66 -0.56 15.31
C CYS A 612 28.79 0.95 15.57
N SER A 613 28.44 1.83 14.62
CA SER A 613 28.44 3.29 14.83
C SER A 613 27.45 3.77 15.90
N VAL A 614 26.56 2.89 16.38
CA VAL A 614 25.67 3.15 17.52
C VAL A 614 26.40 3.33 18.86
N TYR A 615 27.65 2.87 18.98
CA TYR A 615 28.41 2.97 20.23
C TYR A 615 29.10 4.34 20.45
N GLY A 616 29.05 5.26 19.48
CA GLY A 616 29.52 6.64 19.65
C GLY A 616 31.04 6.80 19.62
N ALA A 617 31.58 7.58 20.56
CA ALA A 617 33.00 7.81 20.73
C ALA A 617 33.46 7.40 22.14
N GLY A 618 34.39 6.45 22.22
CA GLY A 618 34.90 5.90 23.47
C GLY A 618 36.17 5.07 23.29
N THR A 619 36.99 5.00 24.34
CA THR A 619 38.29 4.32 24.31
C THR A 619 38.24 2.84 24.71
N GLU A 620 37.15 2.38 25.32
CA GLU A 620 36.99 1.00 25.79
C GLU A 620 36.63 0.02 24.66
N ILE A 621 36.60 -1.28 24.96
CA ILE A 621 36.08 -2.32 24.05
C ILE A 621 34.64 -2.60 24.43
N VAL A 622 33.70 -2.30 23.54
CA VAL A 622 32.26 -2.46 23.76
C VAL A 622 31.72 -3.78 23.21
N ALA A 623 30.68 -4.32 23.84
CA ALA A 623 29.97 -5.53 23.44
C ALA A 623 28.49 -5.20 23.17
N GLU A 624 27.69 -6.18 22.74
CA GLU A 624 26.28 -5.99 22.41
C GLU A 624 25.43 -5.46 23.57
N GLU A 625 25.80 -5.84 24.79
CA GLU A 625 25.18 -5.41 26.05
C GLU A 625 25.73 -4.08 26.61
N SER A 626 26.72 -3.46 25.95
CA SER A 626 27.22 -2.13 26.30
C SER A 626 26.21 -1.03 25.94
N ALA A 627 26.30 0.11 26.64
CA ALA A 627 25.50 1.28 26.32
C ALA A 627 25.78 1.79 24.89
N VAL A 628 24.75 2.35 24.25
CA VAL A 628 24.83 2.97 22.93
C VAL A 628 24.75 4.50 23.06
N ASP A 629 25.64 5.21 22.37
CA ASP A 629 25.70 6.67 22.32
C ASP A 629 25.72 7.13 20.84
N PRO A 630 24.59 7.05 20.12
CA PRO A 630 24.58 7.28 18.68
C PRO A 630 24.74 8.77 18.36
N VAL A 631 25.96 9.19 18.01
CA VAL A 631 26.27 10.61 17.71
C VAL A 631 25.59 11.11 16.43
N SER A 632 25.60 10.32 15.35
CA SER A 632 25.06 10.71 14.03
C SER A 632 23.58 10.40 13.86
N LEU A 633 22.89 11.08 12.93
CA LEU A 633 21.49 10.77 12.58
C LEU A 633 21.34 9.32 12.08
N TYR A 634 22.28 8.84 11.26
CA TYR A 634 22.31 7.44 10.81
C TYR A 634 22.34 6.48 12.00
N ALA A 635 23.27 6.67 12.94
CA ALA A 635 23.37 5.85 14.16
C ALA A 635 22.08 5.91 15.00
N LYS A 636 21.48 7.11 15.17
CA LYS A 636 20.21 7.31 15.89
C LYS A 636 19.08 6.50 15.25
N THR A 637 18.94 6.54 13.91
CA THR A 637 17.94 5.75 13.20
C THR A 637 18.16 4.24 13.33
N LYS A 638 19.39 3.77 13.50
CA LYS A 638 19.68 2.33 13.74
C LYS A 638 19.28 1.90 15.16
N VAL A 639 19.64 2.64 16.21
CA VAL A 639 19.22 2.34 17.60
C VAL A 639 17.69 2.32 17.73
N GLU A 640 17.01 3.32 17.16
CA GLU A 640 15.54 3.37 17.26
C GLU A 640 14.86 2.28 16.40
N SER A 641 15.48 1.85 15.30
CA SER A 641 15.03 0.70 14.51
C SER A 641 15.21 -0.64 15.25
N GLU A 642 16.31 -0.82 15.99
CA GLU A 642 16.50 -1.98 16.87
C GLU A 642 15.36 -2.05 17.91
N ARG A 643 15.04 -0.92 18.58
CA ARG A 643 13.93 -0.84 19.53
C ARG A 643 12.60 -1.25 18.90
N ILE A 644 12.22 -0.62 17.77
CA ILE A 644 10.96 -0.88 17.05
C ILE A 644 10.76 -2.38 16.73
N LEU A 645 11.83 -3.07 16.34
CA LEU A 645 11.79 -4.49 16.00
C LEU A 645 11.60 -5.40 17.22
N PHE A 646 12.30 -5.10 18.32
CA PHE A 646 12.27 -5.93 19.52
C PHE A 646 10.98 -5.68 20.34
N ASP A 647 10.47 -4.44 20.35
CA ASP A 647 9.17 -4.08 20.93
C ASP A 647 7.96 -4.69 20.19
N ALA A 648 8.16 -5.28 19.01
CA ALA A 648 7.06 -5.78 18.17
C ALA A 648 6.52 -7.16 18.59
N ASP A 649 7.30 -7.99 19.29
CA ASP A 649 6.94 -9.39 19.60
C ASP A 649 6.18 -9.57 20.93
N LYS A 650 5.36 -8.60 21.32
CA LYS A 650 4.63 -8.60 22.62
C LYS A 650 3.58 -9.72 22.79
N GLN A 651 3.47 -10.62 21.82
CA GLN A 651 2.54 -11.76 21.80
C GLN A 651 3.21 -13.08 21.35
N GLY A 652 4.51 -13.07 21.04
CA GLY A 652 5.25 -14.21 20.50
C GLY A 652 5.01 -14.46 19.01
N GLY A 653 6.00 -15.11 18.37
CA GLY A 653 5.94 -15.55 16.98
C GLY A 653 6.61 -14.63 15.97
N PHE A 654 7.13 -13.46 16.37
CA PHE A 654 8.02 -12.62 15.58
C PHE A 654 9.46 -12.75 16.10
N ILE A 655 10.41 -13.03 15.21
CA ILE A 655 11.77 -13.48 15.56
C ILE A 655 12.77 -12.47 14.98
N PRO A 656 12.89 -11.27 15.59
CA PRO A 656 13.83 -10.24 15.16
C PRO A 656 15.26 -10.62 15.54
N VAL A 657 16.20 -10.23 14.68
CA VAL A 657 17.65 -10.35 14.87
C VAL A 657 18.27 -9.05 14.37
N ALA A 658 19.16 -8.41 15.15
CA ALA A 658 19.87 -7.21 14.72
C ALA A 658 21.37 -7.48 14.56
N LEU A 659 21.92 -7.05 13.42
CA LEU A 659 23.32 -7.19 13.08
C LEU A 659 24.01 -5.82 13.07
N ARG A 660 24.78 -5.52 14.11
CA ARG A 660 25.62 -4.32 14.20
C ARG A 660 26.89 -4.57 13.38
N PHE A 661 26.87 -4.17 12.11
CA PHE A 661 28.01 -4.34 11.21
C PHE A 661 29.15 -3.35 11.50
N GLY A 662 30.39 -3.84 11.46
CA GLY A 662 31.59 -3.01 11.37
C GLY A 662 31.67 -2.21 10.07
N SER A 663 32.68 -1.36 9.95
CA SER A 663 32.94 -0.53 8.77
C SER A 663 33.24 -1.39 7.55
N PHE A 664 32.34 -1.34 6.56
CA PHE A 664 32.42 -2.18 5.37
C PHE A 664 33.60 -1.83 4.45
N TYR A 665 34.18 -2.86 3.84
CA TYR A 665 35.16 -2.75 2.77
C TYR A 665 35.10 -3.95 1.79
N GLY A 666 35.89 -3.87 0.73
CA GLY A 666 35.98 -4.88 -0.33
C GLY A 666 35.19 -4.50 -1.57
N LEU A 667 35.32 -5.31 -2.63
CA LEU A 667 34.58 -5.08 -3.87
C LEU A 667 33.19 -5.73 -3.80
N SER A 668 32.19 -5.08 -4.40
CA SER A 668 30.86 -5.68 -4.60
C SER A 668 30.32 -5.32 -5.98
N PRO A 669 29.29 -6.02 -6.48
CA PRO A 669 28.70 -5.74 -7.80
C PRO A 669 28.01 -4.39 -7.94
N ARG A 670 27.67 -3.71 -6.83
CA ARG A 670 27.40 -2.26 -6.79
C ARG A 670 28.42 -1.60 -5.87
N PRO A 671 29.65 -1.35 -6.35
CA PRO A 671 30.77 -0.98 -5.48
C PRO A 671 30.58 0.41 -4.90
N ARG A 672 31.29 0.68 -3.80
CA ARG A 672 31.27 1.94 -3.07
C ARG A 672 32.68 2.41 -2.81
N PHE A 673 32.97 3.64 -3.22
CA PHE A 673 34.23 4.36 -2.97
C PHE A 673 34.04 5.55 -2.01
N ASP A 674 32.89 5.63 -1.33
CA ASP A 674 32.68 6.42 -0.11
C ASP A 674 32.90 5.61 1.19
N LEU A 675 33.41 4.38 1.08
CA LEU A 675 33.85 3.54 2.21
C LEU A 675 35.36 3.72 2.43
N VAL A 676 35.80 3.85 3.68
CA VAL A 676 37.17 4.28 4.06
C VAL A 676 38.26 3.47 3.35
N VAL A 677 38.34 2.15 3.57
CA VAL A 677 39.37 1.30 2.95
C VAL A 677 39.32 1.41 1.43
N ASN A 678 38.12 1.45 0.85
CA ASN A 678 37.93 1.47 -0.59
C ASN A 678 38.41 2.78 -1.22
N LEU A 679 38.09 3.92 -0.58
CA LEU A 679 38.55 5.25 -0.97
C LEU A 679 40.07 5.38 -0.89
N LEU A 680 40.66 4.96 0.23
CA LEU A 680 42.11 5.06 0.44
C LEU A 680 42.87 4.12 -0.51
N ALA A 681 42.34 2.93 -0.81
CA ALA A 681 42.90 2.04 -1.83
C ALA A 681 42.82 2.65 -3.24
N ALA A 682 41.67 3.19 -3.64
CA ALA A 682 41.49 3.80 -4.95
C ALA A 682 42.45 4.98 -5.18
N ARG A 683 42.60 5.86 -4.18
CA ARG A 683 43.61 6.94 -4.16
C ARG A 683 45.03 6.43 -4.29
N ALA A 684 45.40 5.43 -3.51
CA ALA A 684 46.73 4.81 -3.56
C ALA A 684 47.06 4.25 -4.96
N ILE A 685 46.06 3.70 -5.67
CA ILE A 685 46.23 3.14 -7.02
C ILE A 685 46.26 4.23 -8.10
N ALA A 686 45.35 5.21 -8.05
CA ALA A 686 45.12 6.17 -9.13
C ALA A 686 45.92 7.49 -8.98
N GLU A 687 46.10 7.98 -7.76
CA GLU A 687 46.77 9.25 -7.44
C GLU A 687 48.19 9.05 -6.91
N GLY A 688 48.51 7.86 -6.38
CA GLY A 688 49.81 7.57 -5.77
C GLY A 688 50.02 8.23 -4.41
N GLU A 689 48.98 8.78 -3.80
CA GLU A 689 49.02 9.36 -2.46
C GLU A 689 47.78 9.01 -1.61
N ILE A 690 47.93 9.10 -0.30
CA ILE A 690 46.86 8.87 0.69
C ILE A 690 46.94 10.00 1.73
N THR A 691 45.80 10.61 2.03
CA THR A 691 45.63 11.47 3.21
C THR A 691 44.75 10.77 4.23
N ILE A 692 45.29 10.52 5.42
CA ILE A 692 44.54 10.01 6.57
C ILE A 692 44.08 11.18 7.43
N LEU A 693 42.76 11.32 7.59
CA LEU A 693 42.13 12.20 8.56
C LEU A 693 41.90 11.39 9.85
N GLY A 694 42.22 11.95 11.03
CA GLY A 694 41.94 11.29 12.31
C GLY A 694 42.62 9.92 12.48
N GLY A 695 43.92 9.83 12.18
CA GLY A 695 44.66 8.55 12.10
C GLY A 695 44.70 7.70 13.39
N ASP A 696 44.37 8.28 14.54
CA ASP A 696 44.27 7.64 15.85
C ASP A 696 42.87 7.06 16.16
N GLN A 697 41.84 7.42 15.38
CA GLN A 697 40.49 6.89 15.54
C GLN A 697 40.43 5.40 15.21
N TRP A 698 39.79 4.61 16.08
CA TRP A 698 39.60 3.16 15.92
C TRP A 698 38.20 2.86 15.38
N ARG A 699 38.12 1.90 14.45
CA ARG A 699 36.87 1.28 13.99
C ARG A 699 37.12 -0.21 13.67
N PRO A 700 36.14 -1.10 13.87
CA PRO A 700 36.20 -2.47 13.37
C PRO A 700 35.92 -2.52 11.87
N PHE A 701 36.65 -3.33 11.11
CA PHE A 701 36.50 -3.45 9.66
C PHE A 701 35.96 -4.83 9.22
N LEU A 702 34.98 -4.84 8.32
CA LEU A 702 34.27 -6.04 7.85
C LEU A 702 34.22 -6.11 6.32
N HIS A 703 34.62 -7.24 5.73
CA HIS A 703 34.47 -7.45 4.29
C HIS A 703 33.01 -7.66 3.91
N VAL A 704 32.58 -7.14 2.75
CA VAL A 704 31.20 -7.27 2.27
C VAL A 704 30.75 -8.73 2.09
N GLU A 705 31.63 -9.60 1.61
CA GLU A 705 31.44 -11.06 1.53
C GLU A 705 31.15 -11.70 2.90
N ASP A 706 31.82 -11.25 3.96
CA ASP A 706 31.67 -11.79 5.31
C ASP A 706 30.42 -11.25 6.01
N GLY A 707 30.08 -9.97 5.81
CA GLY A 707 28.81 -9.42 6.29
C GLY A 707 27.59 -10.08 5.66
N ALA A 708 27.67 -10.42 4.36
CA ALA A 708 26.64 -11.20 3.69
C ALA A 708 26.59 -12.67 4.17
N GLU A 709 27.72 -13.26 4.56
CA GLU A 709 27.75 -14.60 5.17
C GLU A 709 27.12 -14.58 6.59
N ALA A 710 27.38 -13.55 7.41
CA ALA A 710 26.77 -13.41 8.74
C ALA A 710 25.23 -13.38 8.68
N ILE A 711 24.65 -12.65 7.72
CA ILE A 711 23.21 -12.63 7.46
C ILE A 711 22.69 -14.04 7.17
N ILE A 712 23.40 -14.80 6.34
CA ILE A 712 23.02 -16.17 5.98
C ILE A 712 23.07 -17.08 7.20
N ARG A 713 24.06 -16.94 8.09
CA ARG A 713 24.07 -17.68 9.36
C ARG A 713 22.83 -17.37 10.21
N CYS A 714 22.39 -16.12 10.30
CA CYS A 714 21.14 -15.76 10.97
C CYS A 714 19.85 -16.29 10.30
N LEU A 715 19.92 -16.79 9.07
CA LEU A 715 18.83 -17.51 8.40
C LEU A 715 18.95 -19.04 8.53
N GLU A 716 20.17 -19.57 8.54
CA GLU A 716 20.47 -21.01 8.59
C GLU A 716 20.39 -21.61 10.01
N VAL A 717 20.69 -20.85 11.07
CA VAL A 717 20.64 -21.37 12.46
C VAL A 717 19.21 -21.47 13.03
N PRO A 718 18.98 -22.37 14.01
CA PRO A 718 17.72 -22.46 14.77
C PRO A 718 17.28 -21.11 15.37
N ALA A 719 15.96 -20.91 15.43
CA ALA A 719 15.37 -19.61 15.78
C ALA A 719 15.70 -19.19 17.22
N GLU A 720 15.71 -20.16 18.13
CA GLU A 720 16.05 -20.06 19.54
C GLU A 720 17.48 -19.56 19.82
N LEU A 721 18.39 -19.59 18.84
CA LEU A 721 19.76 -19.06 18.98
C LEU A 721 19.90 -17.59 18.53
N VAL A 722 18.93 -17.04 17.81
CA VAL A 722 19.01 -15.70 17.19
C VAL A 722 17.82 -14.79 17.50
N GLY A 723 16.66 -15.35 17.88
CA GLY A 723 15.49 -14.58 18.25
C GLY A 723 15.78 -13.64 19.42
N HIS A 724 15.45 -12.35 19.23
CA HIS A 724 15.73 -11.28 20.17
C HIS A 724 17.22 -11.16 20.53
N GLN A 725 18.12 -11.51 19.59
CA GLN A 725 19.55 -11.27 19.72
C GLN A 725 20.03 -10.11 18.86
N ILE A 726 20.87 -9.28 19.48
CA ILE A 726 21.80 -8.39 18.79
C ILE A 726 23.15 -9.11 18.70
N PHE A 727 23.81 -9.01 17.54
CA PHE A 727 25.20 -9.43 17.32
C PHE A 727 26.01 -8.31 16.69
N ASN A 728 27.23 -8.10 17.18
CA ASN A 728 28.27 -7.35 16.48
C ASN A 728 28.86 -8.24 15.37
N VAL A 729 29.11 -7.69 14.18
CA VAL A 729 29.65 -8.44 13.02
C VAL A 729 31.01 -7.91 12.58
N GLY A 730 32.02 -8.76 12.65
CA GLY A 730 33.44 -8.44 12.49
C GLY A 730 34.32 -9.49 13.19
N SER A 731 35.55 -9.14 13.54
CA SER A 731 36.39 -9.90 14.46
C SER A 731 37.29 -8.96 15.28
N ASP A 732 37.74 -9.40 16.46
CA ASP A 732 38.48 -8.53 17.39
C ASP A 732 39.80 -8.05 16.78
N GLU A 733 40.42 -8.93 15.99
CA GLU A 733 41.67 -8.76 15.26
C GLU A 733 41.57 -7.71 14.14
N HIS A 734 40.36 -7.33 13.74
CA HIS A 734 40.05 -6.33 12.72
C HIS A 734 39.55 -4.99 13.29
N ASN A 735 39.69 -4.76 14.60
CA ASN A 735 39.70 -3.41 15.14
C ASN A 735 41.02 -2.73 14.72
N TYR A 736 40.94 -1.72 13.84
CA TYR A 736 42.12 -0.98 13.36
C TYR A 736 41.94 0.52 13.58
N SER A 737 43.05 1.24 13.73
CA SER A 737 43.05 2.70 13.58
C SER A 737 43.07 3.10 12.11
N LEU A 738 42.55 4.29 11.78
CA LEU A 738 42.56 4.80 10.40
C LEU A 738 44.00 4.96 9.86
N GLY A 739 44.97 5.29 10.73
CA GLY A 739 46.38 5.30 10.41
C GLY A 739 46.91 3.93 10.00
N ARG A 740 46.59 2.87 10.76
CA ARG A 740 47.04 1.51 10.42
C ARG A 740 46.42 1.00 9.11
N ILE A 741 45.19 1.40 8.78
CA ILE A 741 44.61 1.13 7.45
C ILE A 741 45.44 1.81 6.35
N GLY A 742 45.84 3.08 6.53
CA GLY A 742 46.72 3.77 5.59
C GLY A 742 48.07 3.08 5.39
N GLU A 743 48.68 2.61 6.48
CA GLU A 743 49.94 1.84 6.45
C GLU A 743 49.77 0.50 5.71
N LEU A 744 48.73 -0.28 6.02
CA LEU A 744 48.45 -1.57 5.35
C LEU A 744 48.25 -1.42 3.83
N ILE A 745 47.68 -0.29 3.38
CA ILE A 745 47.50 0.02 1.96
C ILE A 745 48.84 0.45 1.31
N ALA A 746 49.67 1.22 2.02
CA ALA A 746 51.01 1.60 1.54
C ALA A 746 52.00 0.42 1.50
N GLU A 747 51.85 -0.56 2.41
CA GLU A 747 52.57 -1.84 2.38
C GLU A 747 52.24 -2.67 1.13
N LEU A 748 51.00 -2.57 0.63
CA LEU A 748 50.50 -3.28 -0.56
C LEU A 748 50.76 -2.57 -1.90
N ILE A 749 50.95 -1.25 -1.88
CA ILE A 749 51.06 -0.42 -3.08
C ILE A 749 52.36 0.41 -3.00
N PRO A 750 53.49 -0.14 -3.49
CA PRO A 750 54.79 0.50 -3.37
C PRO A 750 54.87 1.87 -4.04
N GLY A 751 55.51 2.82 -3.36
CA GLY A 751 55.72 4.19 -3.86
C GLY A 751 54.65 5.21 -3.43
N VAL A 752 53.59 4.78 -2.75
CA VAL A 752 52.50 5.65 -2.31
C VAL A 752 52.94 6.62 -1.21
N ARG A 753 52.58 7.90 -1.37
CA ARG A 753 52.82 8.96 -0.39
C ARG A 753 51.72 8.98 0.67
N LEU A 754 51.99 8.42 1.84
CA LEU A 754 51.11 8.50 3.00
C LEU A 754 51.29 9.84 3.75
N THR A 755 50.20 10.52 4.04
CA THR A 755 50.16 11.78 4.81
C THR A 755 49.05 11.74 5.86
N TYR A 756 49.18 12.56 6.90
CA TYR A 756 48.25 12.62 8.04
C TYR A 756 47.78 14.06 8.26
N GLN A 757 46.51 14.24 8.57
CA GLN A 757 45.92 15.51 8.98
C GLN A 757 45.12 15.33 10.28
N ALA A 758 45.22 16.31 11.18
CA ALA A 758 44.41 16.34 12.39
C ALA A 758 42.95 16.64 12.03
N GLN A 759 42.02 16.03 12.76
CA GLN A 759 40.58 16.18 12.59
C GLN A 759 39.92 16.41 13.95
N GLY A 760 38.73 17.02 13.98
CA GLY A 760 37.98 17.28 15.21
C GLY A 760 37.52 16.00 15.92
N SER A 761 37.32 16.08 17.23
CA SER A 761 37.00 14.95 18.13
C SER A 761 35.53 14.49 18.10
N GLU A 762 34.76 14.87 17.08
CA GLU A 762 33.32 14.59 16.98
C GLU A 762 33.00 13.38 16.08
N GLU A 763 34.00 12.77 15.44
CA GLU A 763 33.80 11.55 14.64
C GLU A 763 33.83 10.26 15.48
N PRO A 764 33.09 9.20 15.09
CA PRO A 764 33.02 7.95 15.84
C PRO A 764 34.37 7.24 15.99
N ASN A 765 34.71 6.87 17.22
CA ASN A 765 35.94 6.21 17.61
C ASN A 765 35.58 5.10 18.61
N TYR A 766 35.66 3.83 18.23
CA TYR A 766 35.17 2.72 19.04
C TYR A 766 35.86 1.40 18.67
N ARG A 767 36.08 0.55 19.68
CA ARG A 767 36.60 -0.82 19.52
C ARG A 767 35.54 -1.81 20.00
N VAL A 768 35.33 -2.90 19.27
CA VAL A 768 34.18 -3.78 19.47
C VAL A 768 34.63 -5.22 19.70
N SER A 769 33.97 -5.90 20.64
CA SER A 769 34.06 -7.34 20.86
C SER A 769 33.11 -8.10 19.94
N PHE A 770 33.63 -9.17 19.34
CA PHE A 770 32.93 -10.08 18.45
C PHE A 770 32.85 -11.50 19.01
N GLU A 771 33.08 -11.68 20.32
CA GLU A 771 33.03 -13.00 20.96
C GLU A 771 31.65 -13.67 20.79
N LYS A 772 30.57 -12.91 20.96
CA LYS A 772 29.20 -13.42 20.90
C LYS A 772 28.87 -14.04 19.54
N ILE A 773 29.21 -13.38 18.42
CA ILE A 773 28.92 -13.91 17.08
C ILE A 773 29.77 -15.13 16.74
N ARG A 774 31.06 -15.16 17.14
CA ARG A 774 31.92 -16.35 17.02
C ARG A 774 31.33 -17.52 17.81
N ARG A 775 30.92 -17.28 19.07
CA ARG A 775 30.40 -18.30 19.99
C ARG A 775 29.04 -18.87 19.60
N VAL A 776 28.12 -18.04 19.09
CA VAL A 776 26.72 -18.41 18.84
C VAL A 776 26.47 -18.84 17.38
N LEU A 777 27.09 -18.19 16.40
CA LEU A 777 26.88 -18.50 14.97
C LEU A 777 28.00 -19.31 14.33
N ASN A 778 29.07 -19.63 15.08
CA ASN A 778 30.33 -20.16 14.55
C ASN A 778 30.85 -19.33 13.36
N PHE A 779 30.74 -18.00 13.50
CA PHE A 779 31.15 -17.03 12.48
C PHE A 779 32.64 -16.71 12.61
N SER A 780 33.33 -16.59 11.49
CA SER A 780 34.69 -16.06 11.38
C SER A 780 34.86 -15.39 10.02
N LEU A 781 35.81 -14.46 9.91
CA LEU A 781 36.07 -13.75 8.66
C LEU A 781 36.84 -14.64 7.68
N SER A 782 36.42 -14.60 6.41
CA SER A 782 37.11 -15.27 5.30
C SER A 782 38.05 -14.33 4.54
N ARG A 783 37.93 -13.01 4.75
CA ARG A 783 38.73 -11.98 4.06
C ARG A 783 39.45 -11.05 5.03
N SER A 784 40.69 -10.71 4.68
CA SER A 784 41.50 -9.68 5.33
C SER A 784 41.34 -8.32 4.63
N VAL A 785 41.80 -7.24 5.29
CA VAL A 785 41.92 -5.91 4.66
C VAL A 785 42.77 -5.99 3.37
N TRP A 786 43.77 -6.87 3.35
CA TRP A 786 44.63 -7.09 2.18
C TRP A 786 43.86 -7.67 0.99
N ASP A 787 42.96 -8.64 1.21
CA ASP A 787 42.10 -9.19 0.16
C ASP A 787 41.28 -8.08 -0.52
N GLY A 788 40.58 -7.26 0.28
CA GLY A 788 39.71 -6.20 -0.25
C GLY A 788 40.46 -5.12 -1.02
N VAL A 789 41.68 -4.76 -0.60
CA VAL A 789 42.56 -3.83 -1.33
C VAL A 789 43.03 -4.45 -2.66
N LEU A 790 43.34 -5.75 -2.67
CA LEU A 790 43.73 -6.47 -3.89
C LEU A 790 42.55 -6.66 -4.86
N GLU A 791 41.33 -6.88 -4.38
CA GLU A 791 40.11 -6.90 -5.21
C GLU A 791 39.90 -5.56 -5.93
N ILE A 792 40.06 -4.44 -5.22
CA ILE A 792 39.94 -3.08 -5.77
C ILE A 792 41.04 -2.78 -6.77
N LYS A 793 42.29 -3.15 -6.44
CA LYS A 793 43.43 -3.03 -7.35
C LYS A 793 43.18 -3.79 -8.66
N ALA A 794 42.75 -5.04 -8.57
CA ALA A 794 42.41 -5.84 -9.74
C ALA A 794 41.22 -5.28 -10.54
N ALA A 795 40.27 -4.57 -9.92
CA ALA A 795 39.16 -3.92 -10.62
C ALA A 795 39.60 -2.68 -11.41
N ILE A 796 40.43 -1.82 -10.80
CA ILE A 796 40.95 -0.60 -11.44
C ILE A 796 41.96 -0.95 -12.55
N GLU A 797 42.92 -1.85 -12.28
CA GLU A 797 43.93 -2.29 -13.27
C GLU A 797 43.31 -2.99 -14.50
N ARG A 798 42.09 -3.51 -14.39
CA ARG A 798 41.34 -4.13 -15.50
C ARG A 798 40.32 -3.20 -16.16
N GLY A 799 40.21 -1.95 -15.73
CA GLY A 799 39.22 -1.00 -16.23
C GLY A 799 37.76 -1.36 -15.89
N ALA A 800 37.53 -2.22 -14.89
CA ALA A 800 36.19 -2.51 -14.38
C ALA A 800 35.64 -1.38 -13.49
N VAL A 801 36.52 -0.50 -13.02
CA VAL A 801 36.22 0.82 -12.45
C VAL A 801 37.04 1.82 -13.25
N SER A 802 36.37 2.68 -14.01
CA SER A 802 36.98 3.68 -14.91
C SER A 802 37.39 4.95 -14.17
N ASP A 803 36.43 5.58 -13.50
CA ASP A 803 36.64 6.69 -12.57
C ASP A 803 35.95 6.34 -11.25
N TYR A 804 36.74 6.23 -10.19
CA TYR A 804 36.20 5.88 -8.87
C TYR A 804 35.47 7.07 -8.20
N HIS A 805 35.60 8.28 -8.75
CA HIS A 805 34.90 9.47 -8.29
C HIS A 805 33.45 9.57 -8.80
N GLU A 806 33.02 8.76 -9.78
CA GLU A 806 31.67 8.76 -10.36
C GLU A 806 30.56 8.73 -9.28
N SER A 807 29.47 9.49 -9.48
CA SER A 807 28.43 9.69 -8.44
C SER A 807 27.80 8.38 -7.97
N ARG A 808 27.56 7.43 -8.87
CA ARG A 808 27.02 6.08 -8.57
C ARG A 808 27.79 5.31 -7.49
N TYR A 809 29.08 5.57 -7.32
CA TYR A 809 29.95 4.91 -6.33
C TYR A 809 29.96 5.58 -4.95
N SER A 810 29.19 6.66 -4.74
CA SER A 810 29.04 7.31 -3.44
C SER A 810 27.55 7.60 -3.15
N ASN A 811 27.05 7.10 -2.02
CA ASN A 811 25.67 7.36 -1.60
C ASN A 811 25.43 8.87 -1.42
N TYR A 812 26.41 9.58 -0.84
CA TYR A 812 26.35 11.03 -0.67
C TYR A 812 26.33 11.77 -2.00
N LYS A 813 27.25 11.47 -2.93
CA LYS A 813 27.31 12.17 -4.22
C LYS A 813 26.01 12.01 -4.99
N ALA A 814 25.55 10.77 -5.21
CA ALA A 814 24.34 10.52 -6.00
C ALA A 814 23.07 11.18 -5.41
N LEU A 815 22.97 11.33 -4.08
CA LEU A 815 21.89 12.09 -3.46
C LEU A 815 22.07 13.61 -3.63
N ALA A 816 23.30 14.12 -3.55
CA ALA A 816 23.61 15.55 -3.68
C ALA A 816 23.56 16.07 -5.13
N THR A 817 23.83 15.23 -6.14
CA THR A 817 23.72 15.54 -7.57
C THR A 817 22.30 15.38 -8.12
N GLY A 818 21.39 14.79 -7.35
CA GLY A 818 20.01 14.48 -7.76
C GLY A 818 19.83 13.08 -8.37
N ASP A 819 20.91 12.46 -8.87
CA ASP A 819 20.93 11.14 -9.55
C ASP A 819 20.14 10.04 -8.80
N ALA A 820 20.17 10.06 -7.47
CA ALA A 820 19.47 9.15 -6.56
C ALA A 820 18.41 9.85 -5.68
N GLY A 821 18.32 11.18 -5.75
CA GLY A 821 17.52 12.01 -4.84
C GLY A 821 16.14 12.37 -5.40
N ASP A 822 16.04 12.66 -6.69
CA ASP A 822 14.81 13.19 -7.29
C ASP A 822 13.66 12.17 -7.33
N SER A 823 14.00 10.88 -7.51
CA SER A 823 13.05 9.76 -7.45
C SER A 823 12.50 9.49 -6.04
N LEU A 824 13.22 9.88 -4.98
CA LEU A 824 12.76 9.74 -3.59
C LEU A 824 12.03 10.99 -3.07
N ARG A 825 12.32 12.15 -3.64
CA ARG A 825 11.66 13.43 -3.31
C ARG A 825 10.34 13.66 -4.05
N ARG A 826 10.10 12.95 -5.16
CA ARG A 826 8.83 12.94 -5.90
C ARG A 826 8.06 11.63 -5.61
N PRO A 827 7.27 11.53 -4.52
CA PRO A 827 6.25 10.48 -4.45
C PRO A 827 5.29 10.62 -5.64
N ASP A 828 4.89 9.51 -6.25
CA ASP A 828 4.28 9.46 -7.58
C ASP A 828 3.10 10.44 -7.77
N GLY A 829 3.27 11.48 -8.60
CA GLY A 829 2.21 12.45 -8.88
C GLY A 829 2.60 13.83 -9.42
N ALA A 830 3.89 14.15 -9.58
CA ALA A 830 4.34 15.49 -9.99
C ALA A 830 5.13 15.51 -11.32
N MET A 831 4.41 15.62 -12.44
CA MET A 831 5.00 16.07 -13.71
C MET A 831 4.93 17.59 -13.82
N THR A 832 6.08 18.26 -13.75
CA THR A 832 6.24 19.63 -14.22
C THR A 832 6.36 19.63 -15.75
N LEU A 833 5.56 20.45 -16.44
CA LEU A 833 5.76 20.73 -17.87
C LEU A 833 7.15 21.31 -18.10
N GLY A 834 7.81 20.87 -19.18
CA GLY A 834 9.23 21.18 -19.45
C GLY A 834 9.47 22.61 -19.93
N ASP A 835 10.72 23.06 -19.78
CA ASP A 835 11.19 24.38 -20.19
C ASP A 835 10.88 24.69 -21.67
N THR A 836 10.20 25.82 -21.88
CA THR A 836 9.96 26.42 -23.19
C THR A 836 10.28 27.92 -23.16
N SER A 837 11.55 28.23 -22.88
CA SER A 837 12.05 29.58 -22.60
C SER A 837 13.23 30.01 -23.49
N SER A 838 13.15 29.80 -24.80
CA SER A 838 14.13 30.34 -25.76
C SER A 838 13.57 30.78 -27.12
N MET A 839 12.68 31.78 -27.11
CA MET A 839 12.65 32.85 -28.12
C MET A 839 12.00 34.08 -27.48
N GLY A 840 12.64 35.25 -27.61
CA GLY A 840 12.17 36.49 -27.01
C GLY A 840 11.35 37.33 -27.97
N ASP A 841 10.68 38.36 -27.46
CA ASP A 841 10.22 39.48 -28.27
C ASP A 841 10.41 40.81 -27.54
N THR A 842 10.38 41.92 -28.29
CA THR A 842 10.96 43.20 -27.85
C THR A 842 9.95 44.25 -27.37
N ALA A 843 10.39 44.98 -26.35
CA ALA A 843 9.89 46.23 -25.77
C ALA A 843 8.79 47.04 -26.50
N THR A 844 7.87 47.62 -25.71
CA THR A 844 7.58 49.07 -25.80
C THR A 844 6.96 49.65 -24.52
N SER A 845 6.95 50.99 -24.42
CA SER A 845 6.60 51.83 -23.27
C SER A 845 5.10 52.08 -23.05
N GLY A 846 4.66 52.29 -21.80
CA GLY A 846 3.29 52.73 -21.46
C GLY A 846 3.13 53.43 -20.10
N SER A 847 3.22 54.77 -20.12
CA SER A 847 2.89 55.78 -19.07
C SER A 847 2.15 55.41 -17.77
N VAL A 848 2.63 55.98 -16.65
CA VAL A 848 1.86 56.21 -15.40
C VAL A 848 0.77 57.28 -15.60
N VAL A 849 -0.39 57.10 -14.98
CA VAL A 849 -1.41 58.15 -14.75
C VAL A 849 -1.97 58.01 -13.33
N GLN A 850 -2.20 59.14 -12.63
CA GLN A 850 -2.87 59.21 -11.34
C GLN A 850 -4.31 59.73 -11.50
N SER A 851 -5.24 59.31 -10.64
CA SER A 851 -6.39 60.11 -10.21
C SER A 851 -7.03 59.51 -8.95
N ASP A 852 -7.20 60.35 -7.93
CA ASP A 852 -8.39 60.58 -7.07
C ASP A 852 -9.38 59.43 -6.77
N GLY A 853 -9.95 59.30 -5.57
CA GLY A 853 -9.85 60.12 -4.36
C GLY A 853 -11.15 60.13 -3.53
N ILE A 854 -11.05 60.60 -2.28
CA ILE A 854 -12.17 60.96 -1.36
C ILE A 854 -12.99 59.78 -0.77
N LEU A 855 -12.82 59.59 0.55
CA LEU A 855 -13.82 59.03 1.46
C LEU A 855 -14.67 60.18 2.05
N PRO A 856 -15.96 59.96 2.39
CA PRO A 856 -16.64 60.73 3.41
C PRO A 856 -16.44 60.09 4.80
N THR A 857 -16.17 60.94 5.79
CA THR A 857 -16.33 60.63 7.22
C THR A 857 -17.80 60.77 7.64
N ASP A 858 -18.15 60.27 8.82
CA ASP A 858 -18.50 61.15 9.95
C ASP A 858 -18.54 60.35 11.26
N ASP A 859 -18.25 61.02 12.37
CA ASP A 859 -18.19 60.46 13.72
C ASP A 859 -19.59 60.34 14.37
N ASP A 860 -19.72 59.66 15.52
CA ASP A 860 -19.78 60.39 16.80
C ASP A 860 -19.74 59.48 18.05
N ASN A 861 -19.16 60.01 19.14
CA ASN A 861 -19.35 59.72 20.59
C ASN A 861 -19.60 58.28 21.13
N SER A 862 -19.15 57.89 22.34
CA SER A 862 -18.17 58.45 23.29
C SER A 862 -17.96 57.44 24.43
N VAL A 863 -16.72 57.18 24.86
CA VAL A 863 -16.45 56.37 26.07
C VAL A 863 -15.98 57.28 27.21
N VAL A 864 -16.76 57.31 28.29
CA VAL A 864 -16.32 57.89 29.57
C VAL A 864 -15.66 56.76 30.40
N VAL A 865 -14.52 57.07 30.99
CA VAL A 865 -13.81 56.19 31.92
C VAL A 865 -13.87 56.83 33.31
N ASP A 866 -14.35 56.08 34.29
CA ASP A 866 -14.16 56.36 35.71
C ASP A 866 -13.40 55.18 36.34
N GLU A 867 -12.34 55.49 37.08
CA GLU A 867 -11.66 54.55 37.98
C GLU A 867 -12.40 54.48 39.33
N VAL A 868 -12.12 53.45 40.14
CA VAL A 868 -11.66 53.58 41.55
C VAL A 868 -11.83 52.26 42.32
N ALA A 869 -10.88 52.00 43.23
CA ALA A 869 -10.91 51.05 44.35
C ALA A 869 -11.12 49.55 44.06
N VAL A 870 -10.02 48.80 44.21
CA VAL A 870 -10.05 47.48 44.84
C VAL A 870 -9.87 47.71 46.34
N GLU A 871 -10.73 47.13 47.18
CA GLU A 871 -10.48 46.98 48.63
C GLU A 871 -10.22 45.50 48.95
N ASP A 872 -9.23 45.24 49.81
CA ASP A 872 -8.94 43.92 50.36
C ASP A 872 -9.99 43.52 51.40
N GLU A 873 -10.41 42.24 51.40
CA GLU A 873 -10.86 41.60 52.64
C GLU A 873 -10.30 40.17 52.75
N GLN A 874 -9.87 39.80 53.97
CA GLN A 874 -9.14 38.57 54.26
C GLN A 874 -10.08 37.44 54.77
N LEU A 875 -9.46 36.31 55.13
CA LEU A 875 -9.97 35.09 55.79
C LEU A 875 -10.24 33.93 54.81
N SER A 876 -9.43 32.88 54.65
CA SER A 876 -8.70 31.97 55.58
C SER A 876 -9.50 30.73 56.03
N HIS A 877 -8.82 29.57 55.99
CA HIS A 877 -9.19 28.25 56.55
C HIS A 877 -10.21 27.37 55.78
N LEU A 878 -9.65 26.40 55.04
CA LEU A 878 -9.73 24.93 55.25
C LEU A 878 -10.84 24.37 56.17
N PRO A 879 -11.38 23.15 55.90
CA PRO A 879 -10.72 22.01 55.24
C PRO A 879 -10.99 21.84 53.74
#